data_AF-A0A4Q7YWW1-F1
#
_entry.id   AF-A0A4Q7YWW1-F1
#
_cell.length_a   1.000
_cell.length_b   1.000
_cell.length_c   1.000
_cell.angle_alpha   90.00
_cell.angle_beta   90.00
_cell.angle_gamma   90.00
#
_symmetry.space_group_name_H-M   'P 1'
#
loop_
_entity.id
_entity.type
_entity.pdbx_description
1 polymer ?
#
loop_
_entity_poly.entity_id
_entity_poly.type
_entity_poly.pdbx_seq_one_letter_code
_entity_poly.pdbx_strand_id
1 'polypeptide(L)'
;MRLKLVCLLSFFVLMLRFAAAQGTVPTFTHTVGDKSYTVMGGDPGEEKTTTVPTVLVPVTLEFESKKQAGRSFRLDAGADVPRVLHSPVFSQFPFGASGTTQYADAMLRATFPKSAGWHTLLGKPEVKPITVTIPAGFGYVLTSKKSGSALAVVDLQFLQKEVFKQVPKQDGKLVLALTHNTTYYVLGDATVCCSWGTHGVDGTTGNSFVLASYLHDAPAIVEDKDVQPLTQQLAEFVNDPLYDPQMEEGANYAKGPGNRVSWMRPSFAEGGDQGRCGGTRVSTRYFLLEPTDTNPKNNFPASKGFVAKAGGDSYHVQNVALLPWYAGASGSPYSFPDAKVLTEAAKPCPERRAGATSPSRPTVEAIVPPSGDNSHRLIGYWAGYGSASSTFPLREVSPQWDYILVAFATPDKNAPEGTMQFHAPTGMDEAAFKADIATLKSKGKKVMISLGGGGQHFTLANPERVPNYVASVTKIVEEYGFDGIDIDFESPSLSIDPGDTDFQHPTTPSIVNLINALRQLHDHFGEKFMISLVPEGTQIPGGYPSYGGQFGSYLAITYAIRDILTFIDVQDYNTPPLQGLDGEIYQAGNVDYHAAMTELLLHGFNVGGDPAHFFPPLPAKQVAVGFLTGDARPSEVNQAMEYIITGKAPAGTTYKLRRTGGYPEMIGAMFWTIDADRRGNYNFSNSVGPLLHGYPPPPSK
;
A
#
# COMPACT_ATOMS: atom_id res chain seq x y z
N MET A 1 33.72 1.39 69.05
CA MET A 1 32.32 1.86 69.18
C MET A 1 31.60 1.50 67.87
N ARG A 2 30.56 0.65 67.95
CA ARG A 2 29.46 0.37 66.99
C ARG A 2 29.79 0.39 65.47
N LEU A 3 29.92 -0.74 64.79
CA LEU A 3 28.89 -1.67 64.26
C LEU A 3 27.81 -1.03 63.36
N LYS A 4 27.91 -1.32 62.04
CA LYS A 4 26.85 -1.75 61.10
C LYS A 4 27.01 -1.11 59.71
N LEU A 5 27.52 -1.88 58.74
CA LEU A 5 27.20 -1.70 57.31
C LEU A 5 27.52 -2.97 56.51
N VAL A 6 26.69 -4.01 56.63
CA VAL A 6 26.62 -5.11 55.65
C VAL A 6 25.17 -5.59 55.60
N CYS A 7 24.69 -5.89 54.39
CA CYS A 7 23.35 -6.40 54.02
C CYS A 7 22.25 -5.35 53.84
N LEU A 8 22.20 -4.70 52.67
CA LEU A 8 20.95 -4.42 51.95
C LEU A 8 21.27 -3.92 50.53
N LEU A 9 21.70 -4.80 49.62
CA LEU A 9 21.84 -4.48 48.19
C LEU A 9 21.89 -5.74 47.30
N SER A 10 21.11 -6.76 47.67
CA SER A 10 21.01 -8.01 46.92
C SER A 10 19.55 -8.42 46.75
N PHE A 11 18.69 -7.56 46.23
CA PHE A 11 17.39 -7.92 45.64
C PHE A 11 16.77 -6.64 45.08
N PHE A 12 17.03 -6.35 43.80
CA PHE A 12 16.26 -5.51 42.85
C PHE A 12 17.19 -5.05 41.72
N VAL A 13 17.78 -6.00 41.00
CA VAL A 13 18.07 -5.77 39.58
C VAL A 13 16.91 -6.41 38.85
N LEU A 14 15.84 -5.63 38.72
CA LEU A 14 14.75 -5.93 37.79
C LEU A 14 15.37 -5.82 36.40
N MET A 15 15.94 -6.92 35.91
CA MET A 15 16.15 -7.11 34.48
C MET A 15 14.77 -6.98 33.85
N LEU A 16 14.50 -5.84 33.20
CA LEU A 16 13.54 -5.76 32.11
C LEU A 16 14.06 -6.68 31.00
N ARG A 17 13.92 -7.99 31.21
CA ARG A 17 13.84 -8.93 30.11
C ARG A 17 12.53 -8.58 29.44
N PHE A 18 12.59 -8.09 28.21
CA PHE A 18 11.47 -8.20 27.29
C PHE A 18 10.97 -9.64 27.43
N ALA A 19 9.75 -9.81 27.97
CA ALA A 19 9.08 -11.08 27.91
C ALA A 19 8.94 -11.38 26.42
N ALA A 20 9.75 -12.30 25.90
CA ALA A 20 9.55 -12.81 24.55
C ALA A 20 8.09 -13.27 24.50
N ALA A 21 7.33 -12.80 23.51
CA ALA A 21 5.93 -13.16 23.35
C ALA A 21 5.84 -14.69 23.28
N GLN A 22 5.45 -15.31 24.38
CA GLN A 22 5.22 -16.75 24.44
C GLN A 22 3.79 -16.94 23.97
N GLY A 23 3.64 -17.34 22.69
CA GLY A 23 2.34 -17.68 22.14
C GLY A 23 1.62 -18.78 22.96
N THR A 24 0.31 -18.89 22.78
CA THR A 24 -0.52 -19.85 23.54
C THR A 24 -0.42 -21.28 23.01
N VAL A 25 0.08 -21.50 21.79
CA VAL A 25 0.15 -22.84 21.18
C VAL A 25 1.50 -23.54 21.45
N PRO A 26 1.54 -24.88 21.42
CA PRO A 26 2.80 -25.61 21.43
C PRO A 26 3.67 -25.25 20.23
N THR A 27 4.97 -25.11 20.49
CA THR A 27 6.00 -24.89 19.46
C THR A 27 7.22 -25.73 19.76
N PHE A 28 7.98 -26.10 18.73
CA PHE A 28 9.29 -26.71 18.86
C PHE A 28 10.33 -25.94 18.04
N THR A 29 11.60 -26.21 18.32
CA THR A 29 12.73 -25.55 17.65
C THR A 29 13.40 -26.51 16.69
N HIS A 30 13.59 -26.08 15.45
CA HIS A 30 14.28 -26.82 14.40
C HIS A 30 15.54 -26.06 13.94
N THR A 31 16.69 -26.73 13.94
CA THR A 31 17.97 -26.13 13.55
C THR A 31 18.39 -26.62 12.17
N VAL A 32 18.71 -25.67 11.27
CA VAL A 32 19.32 -25.94 9.96
C VAL A 32 20.60 -25.13 9.85
N GLY A 33 21.74 -25.81 9.82
CA GLY A 33 23.05 -25.15 9.87
C GLY A 33 23.26 -24.43 11.21
N ASP A 34 23.55 -23.13 11.16
CA ASP A 34 23.70 -22.24 12.31
C ASP A 34 22.41 -21.48 12.68
N LYS A 35 21.33 -21.68 11.93
CA LYS A 35 20.04 -21.01 12.13
C LYS A 35 19.05 -21.90 12.85
N SER A 36 18.23 -21.26 13.68
CA SER A 36 17.20 -21.89 14.49
C SER A 36 15.85 -21.29 14.15
N TYR A 37 14.86 -22.15 13.92
CA TYR A 37 13.51 -21.79 13.53
C TYR A 37 12.51 -22.36 14.52
N THR A 38 11.59 -21.54 15.00
CA THR A 38 10.46 -21.99 15.83
C THR A 38 9.30 -22.38 14.92
N VAL A 39 8.72 -23.56 15.14
CA VAL A 39 7.64 -24.12 14.31
C VAL A 39 6.50 -24.53 15.22
N MET A 40 5.26 -24.40 14.75
CA MET A 40 4.07 -24.86 15.48
C MET A 40 4.07 -26.39 15.65
N GLY A 41 3.67 -26.86 16.83
CA GLY A 41 3.47 -28.28 17.13
C GLY A 41 4.44 -28.84 18.17
N GLY A 42 4.41 -30.16 18.34
CA GLY A 42 5.38 -30.91 19.15
C GLY A 42 6.58 -31.35 18.32
N ASP A 43 7.70 -31.67 18.97
CA ASP A 43 8.93 -32.09 18.30
C ASP A 43 8.69 -33.38 17.48
N PRO A 44 9.02 -33.41 16.17
CA PRO A 44 8.87 -34.60 15.33
C PRO A 44 9.70 -35.79 15.79
N GLY A 45 10.75 -35.60 16.60
CA GLY A 45 11.53 -36.67 17.22
C GLY A 45 10.81 -37.42 18.34
N GLU A 46 9.70 -36.90 18.87
CA GLU A 46 8.91 -37.60 19.88
C GLU A 46 7.92 -38.63 19.30
N GLU A 47 7.67 -38.60 17.99
CA GLU A 47 6.73 -39.50 17.29
C GLU A 47 5.32 -39.56 17.91
N LYS A 48 4.84 -38.44 18.46
CA LYS A 48 3.50 -38.31 19.06
C LYS A 48 2.59 -37.39 18.25
N THR A 49 1.28 -37.59 18.40
CA THR A 49 0.27 -36.65 17.91
C THR A 49 0.08 -35.50 18.90
N THR A 50 0.29 -34.28 18.42
CA THR A 50 -0.09 -33.03 19.11
C THR A 50 -1.44 -32.58 18.57
N THR A 51 -2.46 -32.44 19.42
CA THR A 51 -3.73 -31.81 19.04
C THR A 51 -3.79 -30.41 19.63
N VAL A 52 -3.85 -29.38 18.79
CA VAL A 52 -3.94 -27.98 19.20
C VAL A 52 -5.42 -27.58 19.22
N PRO A 53 -6.02 -27.33 20.40
CA PRO A 53 -7.39 -26.82 20.47
C PRO A 53 -7.52 -25.50 19.73
N THR A 54 -8.68 -25.25 19.12
CA THR A 54 -8.92 -24.05 18.33
C THR A 54 -10.15 -23.28 18.81
N VAL A 55 -10.13 -21.96 18.58
CA VAL A 55 -11.31 -21.09 18.68
C VAL A 55 -11.50 -20.45 17.32
N LEU A 56 -12.63 -20.71 16.67
CA LEU A 56 -13.01 -20.04 15.43
C LEU A 56 -13.87 -18.82 15.77
N VAL A 57 -13.39 -17.64 15.40
CA VAL A 57 -14.02 -16.34 15.68
C VAL A 57 -14.52 -15.77 14.35
N PRO A 58 -15.75 -16.11 13.90
CA PRO A 58 -16.34 -15.44 12.76
C PRO A 58 -16.65 -13.99 13.13
N VAL A 59 -16.09 -13.07 12.35
CA VAL A 59 -16.19 -11.63 12.55
C VAL A 59 -17.23 -11.07 11.58
N THR A 60 -18.30 -10.51 12.13
CA THR A 60 -19.17 -9.61 11.39
C THR A 60 -18.54 -8.23 11.33
N LEU A 61 -18.40 -7.66 10.13
CA LEU A 61 -17.96 -6.28 9.92
C LEU A 61 -19.17 -5.40 9.60
N GLU A 62 -19.32 -4.28 10.30
CA GLU A 62 -20.36 -3.25 10.03
C GLU A 62 -19.69 -1.91 9.68
N PHE A 63 -20.01 -1.34 8.52
CA PHE A 63 -19.32 -0.14 8.01
C PHE A 63 -20.14 1.12 8.23
N GLU A 64 -19.52 2.16 8.81
CA GLU A 64 -20.14 3.49 8.94
C GLU A 64 -20.22 4.22 7.60
N SER A 65 -19.22 4.04 6.75
CA SER A 65 -19.07 4.72 5.46
C SER A 65 -20.07 4.29 4.39
N LYS A 66 -20.75 3.15 4.57
CA LYS A 66 -21.69 2.62 3.59
C LYS A 66 -23.01 2.20 4.22
N LYS A 67 -24.11 2.68 3.65
CA LYS A 67 -25.46 2.29 4.05
C LYS A 67 -26.16 1.51 2.94
N GLN A 68 -26.93 0.49 3.33
CA GLN A 68 -27.84 -0.26 2.46
C GLN A 68 -29.23 -0.26 3.08
N ALA A 69 -30.23 0.24 2.35
CA ALA A 69 -31.60 0.40 2.84
C ALA A 69 -31.70 1.12 4.21
N GLY A 70 -30.87 2.15 4.40
CA GLY A 70 -30.84 2.97 5.62
C GLY A 70 -30.12 2.35 6.83
N ARG A 71 -29.54 1.15 6.70
CA ARG A 71 -28.72 0.48 7.74
C ARG A 71 -27.26 0.42 7.33
N SER A 72 -26.35 0.30 8.28
CA SER A 72 -24.93 0.06 8.01
C SER A 72 -24.76 -1.19 7.15
N PHE A 73 -23.90 -1.11 6.15
CA PHE A 73 -23.55 -2.26 5.32
C PHE A 73 -22.78 -3.29 6.16
N ARG A 74 -23.07 -4.57 5.95
CA ARG A 74 -22.54 -5.67 6.77
C ARG A 74 -21.97 -6.79 5.92
N LEU A 75 -20.82 -7.31 6.32
CA LEU A 75 -20.26 -8.58 5.83
C LEU A 75 -20.15 -9.56 7.00
N ASP A 76 -20.74 -10.74 6.88
CA ASP A 76 -20.90 -11.68 8.00
C ASP A 76 -20.23 -13.03 7.72
N ALA A 77 -19.09 -13.26 8.38
CA ALA A 77 -18.34 -14.52 8.31
C ALA A 77 -19.03 -15.70 9.04
N GLY A 78 -20.10 -15.46 9.80
CA GLY A 78 -20.85 -16.52 10.47
C GLY A 78 -21.44 -17.53 9.49
N ALA A 79 -21.84 -17.08 8.30
CA ALA A 79 -22.37 -17.94 7.23
C ALA A 79 -21.31 -18.88 6.63
N ASP A 80 -20.03 -18.54 6.76
CA ASP A 80 -18.92 -19.29 6.17
C ASP A 80 -18.42 -20.43 7.06
N VAL A 81 -18.75 -20.38 8.36
CA VAL A 81 -18.29 -21.34 9.37
C VAL A 81 -18.51 -22.80 8.93
N PRO A 82 -19.69 -23.24 8.47
CA PRO A 82 -19.87 -24.63 8.05
C PRO A 82 -18.94 -25.03 6.90
N ARG A 83 -18.68 -24.13 5.95
CA ARG A 83 -17.80 -24.41 4.80
C ARG A 83 -16.34 -24.53 5.25
N VAL A 84 -15.90 -23.69 6.19
CA VAL A 84 -14.57 -23.76 6.79
C VAL A 84 -14.37 -25.06 7.57
N LEU A 85 -15.36 -25.49 8.36
CA LEU A 85 -15.27 -26.73 9.14
C LEU A 85 -15.19 -27.99 8.26
N HIS A 86 -15.87 -27.98 7.11
CA HIS A 86 -15.80 -29.07 6.13
C HIS A 86 -14.56 -29.01 5.22
N SER A 87 -13.85 -27.88 5.21
CA SER A 87 -12.65 -27.71 4.39
C SER A 87 -11.47 -28.56 4.89
N PRO A 88 -10.43 -28.76 4.05
CA PRO A 88 -9.19 -29.42 4.46
C PRO A 88 -8.42 -28.77 5.62
N VAL A 89 -8.83 -27.58 6.09
CA VAL A 89 -8.27 -26.97 7.31
C VAL A 89 -8.59 -27.82 8.55
N PHE A 90 -9.84 -28.29 8.67
CA PHE A 90 -10.32 -29.06 9.82
C PHE A 90 -10.68 -30.50 9.49
N SER A 91 -10.99 -30.80 8.23
CA SER A 91 -11.36 -32.12 7.76
C SER A 91 -10.18 -32.85 7.12
N GLN A 92 -10.19 -34.18 7.17
CA GLN A 92 -9.14 -34.99 6.59
C GLN A 92 -9.22 -35.00 5.06
N PHE A 93 -8.09 -34.79 4.39
CA PHE A 93 -7.97 -34.78 2.94
C PHE A 93 -6.68 -35.51 2.48
N PRO A 94 -6.71 -36.23 1.34
CA PRO A 94 -5.52 -36.90 0.79
C PRO A 94 -4.63 -35.93 0.00
N PHE A 95 -3.70 -35.24 0.67
CA PHE A 95 -2.71 -34.35 0.04
C PHE A 95 -1.54 -35.08 -0.66
N GLY A 96 -1.61 -36.41 -0.83
CA GLY A 96 -0.55 -37.22 -1.42
C GLY A 96 -0.62 -38.68 -0.98
N ALA A 97 0.48 -39.41 -1.09
CA ALA A 97 0.53 -40.84 -0.80
C ALA A 97 0.49 -41.20 0.70
N SER A 98 0.59 -40.21 1.60
CA SER A 98 0.80 -40.40 3.05
C SER A 98 -0.49 -40.51 3.89
N GLY A 99 -1.61 -40.88 3.26
CA GLY A 99 -2.93 -40.98 3.90
C GLY A 99 -3.73 -39.68 3.90
N THR A 100 -4.84 -39.65 4.64
CA THR A 100 -5.74 -38.49 4.77
C THR A 100 -5.45 -37.73 6.07
N THR A 101 -5.27 -36.41 6.01
CA THR A 101 -5.05 -35.56 7.19
C THR A 101 -5.44 -34.10 6.92
N GLN A 102 -5.29 -33.21 7.90
CA GLN A 102 -5.55 -31.79 7.77
C GLN A 102 -4.41 -31.05 7.04
N TYR A 103 -4.70 -29.90 6.44
CA TYR A 103 -3.75 -29.10 5.65
C TYR A 103 -2.45 -28.78 6.41
N ALA A 104 -2.54 -28.24 7.63
CA ALA A 104 -1.38 -27.87 8.43
C ALA A 104 -0.49 -29.09 8.78
N ASP A 105 -1.12 -30.22 9.12
CA ASP A 105 -0.41 -31.48 9.39
C ASP A 105 0.29 -31.99 8.13
N ALA A 106 -0.40 -32.00 6.98
CA ALA A 106 0.18 -32.44 5.72
C ALA A 106 1.38 -31.58 5.32
N MET A 107 1.30 -30.27 5.51
CA MET A 107 2.40 -29.33 5.27
C MET A 107 3.60 -29.61 6.19
N LEU A 108 3.35 -29.83 7.48
CA LEU A 108 4.38 -30.19 8.45
C LEU A 108 5.03 -31.54 8.13
N ARG A 109 4.25 -32.54 7.71
CA ARG A 109 4.78 -33.84 7.29
C ARG A 109 5.56 -33.78 5.98
N ALA A 110 5.21 -32.87 5.08
CA ALA A 110 6.02 -32.58 3.90
C ALA A 110 7.36 -31.93 4.29
N THR A 111 7.37 -31.08 5.33
CA THR A 111 8.59 -30.48 5.89
C THR A 111 9.46 -31.50 6.63
N PHE A 112 8.85 -32.42 7.39
CA PHE A 112 9.52 -33.40 8.25
C PHE A 112 9.15 -34.86 7.88
N PRO A 113 9.58 -35.38 6.72
CA PRO A 113 9.09 -36.66 6.20
C PRO A 113 9.55 -37.90 6.96
N LYS A 114 10.49 -37.78 7.91
CA LYS A 114 11.11 -38.92 8.62
C LYS A 114 10.35 -39.40 9.86
N SER A 115 9.27 -38.73 10.25
CA SER A 115 8.53 -39.02 11.48
C SER A 115 7.12 -39.53 11.18
N ALA A 116 6.99 -40.79 10.78
CA ALA A 116 5.73 -41.33 10.25
C ALA A 116 4.57 -41.37 11.27
N GLY A 117 4.86 -41.52 12.57
CA GLY A 117 3.85 -41.52 13.65
C GLY A 117 3.57 -40.13 14.26
N TRP A 118 4.25 -39.09 13.80
CA TRP A 118 4.09 -37.73 14.30
C TRP A 118 3.00 -36.97 13.54
N HIS A 119 2.18 -36.24 14.29
CA HIS A 119 1.12 -35.39 13.75
C HIS A 119 0.97 -34.11 14.56
N THR A 120 0.58 -33.03 13.90
CA THR A 120 0.09 -31.79 14.53
C THR A 120 -1.27 -31.45 13.94
N LEU A 121 -2.32 -31.78 14.70
CA LEU A 121 -3.71 -31.65 14.27
C LEU A 121 -4.36 -30.44 14.95
N LEU A 122 -5.22 -29.73 14.23
CA LEU A 122 -6.16 -28.78 14.79
C LEU A 122 -7.35 -29.54 15.39
N GLY A 123 -7.60 -29.31 16.68
CA GLY A 123 -8.78 -29.81 17.37
C GLY A 123 -10.05 -29.15 16.85
N LYS A 124 -11.20 -29.78 17.10
CA LYS A 124 -12.52 -29.22 16.75
C LYS A 124 -12.69 -27.84 17.41
N PRO A 125 -13.05 -26.79 16.65
CA PRO A 125 -13.12 -25.44 17.18
C PRO A 125 -14.33 -25.22 18.08
N GLU A 126 -14.12 -24.40 19.11
CA GLU A 126 -15.18 -23.62 19.75
C GLU A 126 -15.49 -22.40 18.87
N VAL A 127 -16.75 -22.16 18.54
CA VAL A 127 -17.15 -21.02 17.68
C VAL A 127 -17.59 -19.84 18.56
N LYS A 128 -16.93 -18.68 18.41
CA LYS A 128 -17.22 -17.44 19.16
C LYS A 128 -17.44 -16.27 18.19
N PRO A 129 -18.68 -16.03 17.71
CA PRO A 129 -18.95 -14.91 16.82
C PRO A 129 -18.78 -13.57 17.53
N ILE A 130 -18.26 -12.58 16.81
CA ILE A 130 -18.17 -11.20 17.27
C ILE A 130 -18.62 -10.23 16.18
N THR A 131 -18.85 -8.97 16.55
CA THR A 131 -19.14 -7.88 15.62
C THR A 131 -18.17 -6.74 15.84
N VAL A 132 -17.63 -6.19 14.75
CA VAL A 132 -16.73 -5.05 14.76
C VAL A 132 -17.30 -3.97 13.85
N THR A 133 -17.50 -2.77 14.40
CA THR A 133 -17.83 -1.58 13.62
C THR A 133 -16.55 -1.00 13.03
N ILE A 134 -16.54 -0.77 11.72
CA ILE A 134 -15.45 -0.14 10.97
C ILE A 134 -15.82 1.33 10.74
N PRO A 135 -15.14 2.27 11.43
CA PRO A 135 -15.34 3.70 11.18
C PRO A 135 -14.82 4.10 9.79
N ALA A 136 -15.32 5.23 9.27
CA ALA A 136 -15.03 5.67 7.89
C ALA A 136 -13.53 5.78 7.55
N GLY A 137 -12.67 6.12 8.52
CA GLY A 137 -11.22 6.22 8.37
C GLY A 137 -10.44 4.90 8.45
N PHE A 138 -11.08 3.78 8.76
CA PHE A 138 -10.45 2.47 8.98
C PHE A 138 -10.87 1.40 7.95
N GLY A 139 -11.63 1.79 6.93
CA GLY A 139 -11.94 0.92 5.82
C GLY A 139 -13.11 1.39 4.96
N TYR A 140 -13.27 0.71 3.84
CA TYR A 140 -14.30 0.99 2.85
C TYR A 140 -14.77 -0.28 2.16
N VAL A 141 -15.91 -0.18 1.47
CA VAL A 141 -16.53 -1.33 0.79
C VAL A 141 -16.69 -1.03 -0.69
N LEU A 142 -16.02 -1.85 -1.49
CA LEU A 142 -16.12 -1.87 -2.94
C LEU A 142 -17.26 -2.79 -3.36
N THR A 143 -17.97 -2.41 -4.42
CA THR A 143 -19.09 -3.19 -4.97
C THR A 143 -18.95 -3.29 -6.48
N SER A 144 -19.27 -4.45 -7.04
CA SER A 144 -19.45 -4.60 -8.48
C SER A 144 -20.93 -4.42 -8.82
N LYS A 145 -21.24 -3.44 -9.66
CA LYS A 145 -22.59 -3.20 -10.16
C LYS A 145 -23.09 -4.36 -11.02
N LYS A 146 -22.20 -5.04 -11.76
CA LYS A 146 -22.53 -6.17 -12.63
C LYS A 146 -23.05 -7.38 -11.85
N SER A 147 -22.40 -7.76 -10.75
CA SER A 147 -22.74 -8.94 -9.96
C SER A 147 -23.57 -8.63 -8.71
N GLY A 148 -23.50 -7.40 -8.19
CA GLY A 148 -24.01 -7.04 -6.88
C GLY A 148 -23.14 -7.52 -5.72
N SER A 149 -21.99 -8.16 -5.99
CA SER A 149 -21.05 -8.62 -4.96
C SER A 149 -20.21 -7.47 -4.38
N ALA A 150 -19.68 -7.70 -3.19
CA ALA A 150 -18.92 -6.72 -2.43
C ALA A 150 -17.63 -7.30 -1.86
N LEU A 151 -16.63 -6.44 -1.70
CA LEU A 151 -15.39 -6.73 -1.00
C LEU A 151 -15.05 -5.54 -0.09
N ALA A 152 -14.66 -5.82 1.15
CA ALA A 152 -14.15 -4.81 2.06
C ALA A 152 -12.63 -4.66 2.00
N VAL A 153 -12.15 -3.45 2.20
CA VAL A 153 -10.74 -3.11 2.41
C VAL A 153 -10.62 -2.46 3.78
N VAL A 154 -9.88 -3.09 4.72
CA VAL A 154 -9.91 -2.72 6.15
C VAL A 154 -8.49 -2.57 6.71
N ASP A 155 -8.31 -1.63 7.64
CA ASP A 155 -7.08 -1.52 8.44
C ASP A 155 -6.90 -2.77 9.31
N LEU A 156 -5.87 -3.55 9.00
CA LEU A 156 -5.56 -4.78 9.70
C LEU A 156 -5.24 -4.57 11.19
N GLN A 157 -4.53 -3.50 11.51
CA GLN A 157 -4.13 -3.21 12.89
C GLN A 157 -5.33 -2.79 13.73
N PHE A 158 -6.21 -1.95 13.17
CA PHE A 158 -7.47 -1.60 13.81
C PHE A 158 -8.30 -2.85 14.08
N LEU A 159 -8.53 -3.66 13.04
CA LEU A 159 -9.35 -4.86 13.17
C LEU A 159 -8.78 -5.85 14.18
N GLN A 160 -7.47 -6.12 14.15
CA GLN A 160 -6.81 -6.98 15.11
C GLN A 160 -7.05 -6.50 16.56
N LYS A 161 -6.87 -5.20 16.81
CA LYS A 161 -7.11 -4.61 18.14
C LYS A 161 -8.56 -4.78 18.57
N GLU A 162 -9.53 -4.56 17.69
CA GLU A 162 -10.95 -4.73 18.02
C GLU A 162 -11.35 -6.20 18.26
N VAL A 163 -10.77 -7.13 17.51
CA VAL A 163 -10.97 -8.57 17.73
C VAL A 163 -10.48 -8.97 19.13
N PHE A 164 -9.25 -8.59 19.52
CA PHE A 164 -8.66 -9.00 20.80
C PHE A 164 -9.16 -8.22 22.02
N LYS A 165 -9.86 -7.09 21.83
CA LYS A 165 -10.70 -6.50 22.89
C LYS A 165 -11.87 -7.41 23.27
N GLN A 166 -12.39 -8.19 22.31
CA GLN A 166 -13.55 -9.07 22.50
C GLN A 166 -13.16 -10.54 22.73
N VAL A 167 -11.95 -10.94 22.34
CA VAL A 167 -11.42 -12.28 22.53
C VAL A 167 -10.30 -12.26 23.57
N PRO A 168 -10.61 -12.50 24.87
CA PRO A 168 -9.58 -12.54 25.91
C PRO A 168 -8.62 -13.72 25.69
N LYS A 169 -7.56 -13.78 26.50
CA LYS A 169 -6.55 -14.84 26.43
C LYS A 169 -7.18 -16.25 26.38
N GLN A 170 -6.73 -17.08 25.45
CA GLN A 170 -7.15 -18.46 25.19
C GLN A 170 -5.95 -19.39 25.42
N ASP A 171 -5.67 -19.73 26.68
CA ASP A 171 -4.52 -20.58 27.04
C ASP A 171 -4.56 -21.93 26.30
N GLY A 172 -3.44 -22.31 25.68
CA GLY A 172 -3.30 -23.57 24.96
C GLY A 172 -4.03 -23.64 23.61
N LYS A 173 -4.75 -22.59 23.20
CA LYS A 173 -5.56 -22.61 21.97
C LYS A 173 -4.97 -21.71 20.88
N LEU A 174 -5.23 -22.08 19.63
CA LEU A 174 -5.07 -21.21 18.46
C LEU A 174 -6.37 -20.48 18.17
N VAL A 175 -6.32 -19.14 18.09
CA VAL A 175 -7.46 -18.31 17.68
C VAL A 175 -7.44 -18.15 16.16
N LEU A 176 -8.51 -18.56 15.48
CA LEU A 176 -8.71 -18.31 14.05
C LEU A 176 -9.81 -17.25 13.89
N ALA A 177 -9.42 -15.99 13.69
CA ALA A 177 -10.35 -14.91 13.35
C ALA A 177 -10.63 -14.92 11.85
N LEU A 178 -11.92 -14.97 11.49
CA LEU A 178 -12.36 -15.13 10.10
C LEU A 178 -13.28 -13.98 9.70
N THR A 179 -12.94 -13.25 8.64
CA THR A 179 -13.83 -12.29 7.99
C THR A 179 -14.43 -12.86 6.71
N HIS A 180 -15.39 -12.17 6.11
CA HIS A 180 -16.03 -12.56 4.85
C HIS A 180 -15.72 -11.51 3.78
N ASN A 181 -15.16 -11.92 2.64
CA ASN A 181 -14.85 -11.04 1.51
C ASN A 181 -14.14 -9.74 1.94
N THR A 182 -13.02 -9.89 2.66
CA THR A 182 -12.23 -8.78 3.17
C THR A 182 -10.76 -8.94 2.79
N THR A 183 -10.19 -7.90 2.22
CA THR A 183 -8.74 -7.72 2.12
C THR A 183 -8.29 -6.63 3.09
N TYR A 184 -6.99 -6.56 3.38
CA TYR A 184 -6.47 -5.62 4.35
C TYR A 184 -5.36 -4.75 3.80
N TYR A 185 -5.30 -3.52 4.31
CA TYR A 185 -4.09 -2.71 4.32
C TYR A 185 -3.50 -2.67 5.72
N VAL A 186 -2.28 -2.17 5.83
CA VAL A 186 -1.47 -2.29 7.06
C VAL A 186 -0.82 -0.96 7.42
N LEU A 187 -0.14 -0.89 8.57
CA LEU A 187 0.57 0.31 9.04
C LEU A 187 -0.31 1.55 9.23
N GLY A 188 -1.65 1.38 9.24
CA GLY A 188 -2.60 2.49 9.20
C GLY A 188 -2.62 3.24 7.86
N ASP A 189 -1.95 2.71 6.84
CA ASP A 189 -1.69 3.36 5.56
C ASP A 189 -2.24 2.48 4.41
N ALA A 190 -3.31 2.96 3.76
CA ALA A 190 -3.96 2.18 2.71
C ALA A 190 -3.15 2.16 1.40
N THR A 191 -2.06 2.93 1.29
CA THR A 191 -1.05 2.77 0.23
C THR A 191 -0.16 1.55 0.44
N VAL A 192 -0.24 0.90 1.60
CA VAL A 192 0.43 -0.37 1.88
C VAL A 192 -0.62 -1.49 1.87
N CYS A 193 -1.08 -1.80 0.67
CA CYS A 193 -2.09 -2.82 0.39
C CYS A 193 -1.48 -3.91 -0.53
N CYS A 194 -2.13 -5.02 -0.81
CA CYS A 194 -3.17 -5.62 0.00
C CYS A 194 -2.68 -6.97 0.53
N SER A 195 -3.20 -7.38 1.68
CA SER A 195 -2.95 -8.69 2.28
C SER A 195 -4.26 -9.43 2.53
N TRP A 196 -4.17 -10.76 2.53
CA TRP A 196 -5.26 -11.66 2.92
C TRP A 196 -5.44 -11.83 4.42
N GLY A 197 -4.54 -11.29 5.23
CA GLY A 197 -4.64 -11.34 6.67
C GLY A 197 -3.31 -11.10 7.38
N THR A 198 -3.23 -11.59 8.61
CA THR A 198 -2.00 -11.68 9.39
C THR A 198 -2.10 -12.86 10.35
N HIS A 199 -0.98 -13.20 10.98
CA HIS A 199 -0.90 -14.21 12.01
C HIS A 199 0.09 -13.79 13.10
N GLY A 200 0.29 -14.63 14.10
CA GLY A 200 1.37 -14.50 15.07
C GLY A 200 0.87 -14.52 16.51
N VAL A 201 1.49 -13.71 17.37
CA VAL A 201 1.10 -13.53 18.76
C VAL A 201 0.57 -12.11 18.94
N ASP A 202 -0.64 -11.99 19.48
CA ASP A 202 -1.19 -10.69 19.84
C ASP A 202 -0.47 -10.17 21.10
N GLY A 203 0.20 -9.02 20.99
CA GLY A 203 1.00 -8.46 22.09
C GLY A 203 0.20 -8.07 23.34
N THR A 204 -1.11 -7.86 23.21
CA THR A 204 -1.98 -7.47 24.35
C THR A 204 -2.47 -8.67 25.14
N THR A 205 -2.93 -9.71 24.45
CA THR A 205 -3.54 -10.89 25.08
C THR A 205 -2.58 -12.07 25.23
N GLY A 206 -1.48 -12.07 24.46
CA GLY A 206 -0.57 -13.20 24.32
C GLY A 206 -1.14 -14.35 23.47
N ASN A 207 -2.32 -14.17 22.86
CA ASN A 207 -2.95 -15.19 22.03
C ASN A 207 -2.12 -15.48 20.79
N SER A 208 -1.84 -16.76 20.54
CA SER A 208 -1.48 -17.21 19.20
C SER A 208 -2.69 -17.16 18.28
N PHE A 209 -2.55 -16.58 17.10
CA PHE A 209 -3.66 -16.35 16.21
C PHE A 209 -3.33 -16.38 14.72
N VAL A 210 -4.38 -16.61 13.95
CA VAL A 210 -4.46 -16.38 12.51
C VAL A 210 -5.71 -15.53 12.27
N LEU A 211 -5.57 -14.44 11.54
CA LEU A 211 -6.66 -13.59 11.07
C LEU A 211 -6.64 -13.63 9.54
N ALA A 212 -7.72 -14.10 8.93
CA ALA A 212 -7.83 -14.21 7.47
C ALA A 212 -9.27 -14.05 6.99
N SER A 213 -9.47 -14.01 5.68
CA SER A 213 -10.80 -13.97 5.08
C SER A 213 -11.26 -15.32 4.54
N TYR A 214 -12.57 -15.52 4.45
CA TYR A 214 -13.20 -16.51 3.60
C TYR A 214 -13.79 -15.81 2.38
N LEU A 215 -13.52 -16.34 1.18
CA LEU A 215 -13.97 -15.72 -0.08
C LEU A 215 -15.13 -16.51 -0.69
N HIS A 216 -16.30 -15.89 -0.77
CA HIS A 216 -17.49 -16.50 -1.35
C HIS A 216 -18.33 -15.44 -2.05
N ASP A 217 -18.68 -15.69 -3.32
CA ASP A 217 -19.37 -14.72 -4.17
C ASP A 217 -18.68 -13.35 -4.21
N ALA A 218 -17.35 -13.32 -4.15
CA ALA A 218 -16.54 -12.11 -4.25
C ALA A 218 -16.63 -11.49 -5.66
N PRO A 219 -16.32 -10.18 -5.83
CA PRO A 219 -16.18 -9.57 -7.15
C PRO A 219 -15.22 -10.33 -8.06
N ALA A 220 -15.51 -10.37 -9.37
CA ALA A 220 -14.78 -11.21 -10.33
C ALA A 220 -13.27 -10.89 -10.48
N ILE A 221 -12.85 -9.70 -10.05
CA ILE A 221 -11.43 -9.30 -9.99
C ILE A 221 -10.66 -10.02 -8.88
N VAL A 222 -11.35 -10.60 -7.89
CA VAL A 222 -10.76 -11.40 -6.82
C VAL A 222 -10.60 -12.84 -7.32
N GLU A 223 -9.36 -13.27 -7.52
CA GLU A 223 -9.06 -14.56 -8.14
C GLU A 223 -9.02 -15.71 -7.12
N ASP A 224 -8.50 -15.44 -5.92
CA ASP A 224 -8.46 -16.40 -4.82
C ASP A 224 -9.87 -16.72 -4.28
N LYS A 225 -10.02 -17.91 -3.69
CA LYS A 225 -11.35 -18.47 -3.37
C LYS A 225 -11.39 -19.15 -2.01
N ASP A 226 -12.59 -19.19 -1.44
CA ASP A 226 -12.96 -19.98 -0.26
C ASP A 226 -11.96 -19.87 0.90
N VAL A 227 -11.31 -20.97 1.30
CA VAL A 227 -10.35 -21.05 2.41
C VAL A 227 -8.92 -20.70 2.00
N GLN A 228 -8.66 -20.36 0.74
CA GLN A 228 -7.31 -20.08 0.25
C GLN A 228 -6.59 -19.00 1.10
N PRO A 229 -7.19 -17.82 1.39
CA PRO A 229 -6.58 -16.83 2.29
C PRO A 229 -6.27 -17.37 3.70
N LEU A 230 -7.20 -18.17 4.26
CA LEU A 230 -7.02 -18.79 5.58
C LEU A 230 -5.87 -19.80 5.57
N THR A 231 -5.75 -20.61 4.52
CA THR A 231 -4.65 -21.59 4.41
C THR A 231 -3.29 -20.94 4.18
N GLN A 232 -3.25 -19.78 3.52
CA GLN A 232 -2.04 -18.97 3.41
C GLN A 232 -1.57 -18.53 4.81
N GLN A 233 -2.42 -17.80 5.54
CA GLN A 233 -2.05 -17.25 6.84
C GLN A 233 -1.79 -18.34 7.90
N LEU A 234 -2.49 -19.47 7.82
CA LEU A 234 -2.22 -20.63 8.67
C LEU A 234 -0.86 -21.26 8.38
N ALA A 235 -0.45 -21.35 7.11
CA ALA A 235 0.87 -21.88 6.75
C ALA A 235 2.00 -20.97 7.24
N GLU A 236 1.84 -19.66 7.06
CA GLU A 236 2.79 -18.67 7.59
C GLU A 236 2.90 -18.79 9.12
N PHE A 237 1.77 -18.88 9.84
CA PHE A 237 1.76 -19.11 11.29
C PHE A 237 2.48 -20.40 11.70
N VAL A 238 2.26 -21.51 10.98
CA VAL A 238 2.91 -22.78 11.30
C VAL A 238 4.42 -22.65 11.19
N ASN A 239 4.90 -21.94 10.17
CA ASN A 239 6.32 -21.70 9.93
C ASN A 239 6.89 -20.54 10.77
N ASP A 240 6.08 -19.65 11.34
CA ASP A 240 6.52 -18.51 12.17
C ASP A 240 5.51 -18.14 13.28
N PRO A 241 5.31 -19.03 14.28
CA PRO A 241 4.24 -18.89 15.27
C PRO A 241 4.50 -17.80 16.31
N LEU A 242 5.70 -17.22 16.34
CA LEU A 242 6.10 -16.17 17.28
C LEU A 242 6.21 -14.79 16.63
N TYR A 243 5.79 -14.65 15.37
CA TYR A 243 5.70 -13.35 14.71
C TYR A 243 4.78 -12.40 15.49
N ASP A 244 5.11 -11.11 15.52
CA ASP A 244 4.25 -10.07 16.10
C ASP A 244 3.99 -8.99 15.03
N PRO A 245 2.79 -8.94 14.44
CA PRO A 245 2.47 -7.99 13.38
C PRO A 245 2.38 -6.54 13.85
N GLN A 246 2.28 -6.26 15.15
CA GLN A 246 2.23 -4.88 15.64
C GLN A 246 3.62 -4.29 15.90
N MET A 247 4.69 -5.10 15.90
CA MET A 247 6.08 -4.62 16.08
C MET A 247 6.76 -4.19 14.77
N GLU A 248 6.04 -4.10 13.66
CA GLU A 248 6.57 -3.70 12.35
C GLU A 248 6.76 -2.18 12.15
N GLU A 249 6.42 -1.36 13.14
CA GLU A 249 6.61 0.11 13.05
C GLU A 249 8.11 0.51 13.20
N GLY A 250 8.72 0.93 12.08
CA GLY A 250 9.98 1.68 12.05
C GLY A 250 11.26 0.89 12.36
N ALA A 251 12.24 1.55 13.01
CA ALA A 251 13.60 1.04 13.24
C ALA A 251 13.69 -0.23 14.13
N ASN A 252 12.57 -0.70 14.68
CA ASN A 252 12.48 -1.87 15.56
C ASN A 252 12.18 -3.19 14.84
N TYR A 253 11.83 -3.15 13.55
CA TYR A 253 11.55 -4.34 12.72
C TYR A 253 12.68 -5.40 12.76
N ALA A 254 13.94 -4.93 12.78
CA ALA A 254 15.14 -5.77 12.88
C ALA A 254 15.27 -6.51 14.23
N LYS A 255 14.41 -6.23 15.21
CA LYS A 255 14.46 -6.81 16.57
C LYS A 255 13.18 -7.55 16.99
N GLY A 256 12.09 -7.47 16.23
CA GLY A 256 10.84 -8.17 16.56
C GLY A 256 10.98 -9.71 16.63
N PRO A 257 10.11 -10.41 17.39
CA PRO A 257 10.12 -11.87 17.52
C PRO A 257 9.77 -12.57 16.19
N GLY A 258 9.94 -13.90 16.14
CA GLY A 258 9.68 -14.72 14.95
C GLY A 258 10.92 -15.09 14.12
N ASN A 259 10.70 -15.92 13.11
CA ASN A 259 11.71 -16.55 12.29
C ASN A 259 12.29 -15.59 11.25
N ARG A 260 13.61 -15.42 11.29
CA ARG A 260 14.35 -14.58 10.36
C ARG A 260 14.88 -15.41 9.20
N VAL A 261 14.55 -14.99 7.99
CA VAL A 261 14.99 -15.62 6.74
C VAL A 261 15.56 -14.55 5.82
N SER A 262 16.01 -14.92 4.63
CA SER A 262 16.32 -13.96 3.58
C SER A 262 16.12 -14.67 2.25
N TRP A 263 15.30 -14.09 1.38
CA TRP A 263 14.97 -14.73 0.12
C TRP A 263 14.89 -13.75 -1.05
N MET A 264 15.36 -14.20 -2.21
CA MET A 264 15.15 -13.57 -3.50
C MET A 264 13.83 -14.04 -4.10
N ARG A 265 13.10 -13.11 -4.72
CA ARG A 265 11.87 -13.44 -5.44
C ARG A 265 12.14 -14.48 -6.52
N PRO A 266 11.28 -15.51 -6.65
CA PRO A 266 11.38 -16.44 -7.77
C PRO A 266 11.31 -15.72 -9.11
N SER A 267 11.98 -16.26 -10.12
CA SER A 267 12.04 -15.63 -11.45
C SER A 267 10.70 -15.56 -12.18
N PHE A 268 9.70 -16.31 -11.74
CA PHE A 268 8.34 -16.29 -12.26
C PHE A 268 7.45 -15.23 -11.59
N ALA A 269 7.89 -14.63 -10.48
CA ALA A 269 7.14 -13.56 -9.84
C ALA A 269 7.14 -12.33 -10.75
N GLU A 270 5.97 -11.75 -10.97
CA GLU A 270 5.85 -10.54 -11.77
C GLU A 270 6.53 -9.34 -11.08
N GLY A 271 6.88 -8.33 -11.88
CA GLY A 271 7.51 -7.11 -11.40
C GLY A 271 6.50 -6.21 -10.66
N GLY A 272 6.95 -5.55 -9.59
CA GLY A 272 6.11 -4.61 -8.81
C GLY A 272 6.79 -4.05 -7.57
N ASP A 273 8.12 -4.10 -7.50
CA ASP A 273 8.95 -3.43 -6.49
C ASP A 273 10.37 -3.28 -7.06
N GLN A 274 11.08 -2.24 -6.63
CA GLN A 274 12.42 -1.84 -7.06
C GLN A 274 13.53 -2.79 -6.51
N GLY A 275 13.25 -4.10 -6.36
CA GLY A 275 14.20 -5.08 -5.84
C GLY A 275 13.88 -6.54 -6.18
N ARG A 276 14.94 -7.35 -6.38
CA ARG A 276 14.85 -8.83 -6.54
C ARG A 276 14.57 -9.58 -5.24
N CYS A 277 14.28 -8.87 -4.15
CA CYS A 277 14.21 -9.40 -2.81
C CYS A 277 12.76 -9.54 -2.35
N GLY A 278 12.44 -10.68 -1.75
CA GLY A 278 11.09 -10.97 -1.27
C GLY A 278 10.91 -10.75 0.23
N GLY A 279 11.98 -10.62 1.00
CA GLY A 279 11.87 -10.24 2.41
C GLY A 279 12.92 -10.85 3.32
N THR A 280 12.76 -10.62 4.62
CA THR A 280 13.68 -11.08 5.68
C THR A 280 13.01 -11.94 6.75
N ARG A 281 11.78 -12.38 6.50
CA ARG A 281 10.93 -13.14 7.42
C ARG A 281 10.05 -14.10 6.60
N VAL A 282 9.57 -15.16 7.24
CA VAL A 282 8.62 -16.11 6.64
C VAL A 282 7.31 -15.39 6.43
N SER A 283 6.84 -14.68 7.47
CA SER A 283 5.89 -13.59 7.31
C SER A 283 6.56 -12.50 6.49
N THR A 284 6.03 -12.19 5.34
CA THR A 284 6.70 -11.27 4.44
C THR A 284 6.30 -9.83 4.76
N ARG A 285 6.99 -8.82 4.18
CA ARG A 285 6.45 -7.46 4.25
C ARG A 285 5.07 -7.48 3.60
N TYR A 286 4.10 -6.75 4.13
CA TYR A 286 2.68 -6.85 3.78
C TYR A 286 2.25 -6.72 2.29
N PHE A 287 3.18 -6.38 1.38
CA PHE A 287 3.01 -6.39 -0.09
C PHE A 287 3.90 -7.43 -0.81
N LEU A 288 4.84 -8.04 -0.11
CA LEU A 288 5.70 -9.11 -0.56
C LEU A 288 5.03 -10.44 -0.26
N LEU A 289 3.80 -10.69 -0.71
CA LEU A 289 3.02 -11.92 -0.47
C LEU A 289 3.87 -13.22 -0.54
N GLU A 290 3.34 -14.35 -0.04
CA GLU A 290 4.03 -15.66 -0.11
C GLU A 290 4.80 -15.81 -1.44
N PRO A 291 6.00 -16.39 -1.49
CA PRO A 291 6.81 -16.48 -2.72
C PRO A 291 6.10 -17.17 -3.91
N THR A 292 4.95 -17.78 -3.66
CA THR A 292 4.06 -18.44 -4.61
C THR A 292 2.89 -17.56 -5.09
N ASP A 293 2.75 -16.36 -4.55
CA ASP A 293 1.84 -15.29 -4.95
C ASP A 293 2.58 -14.30 -5.86
N THR A 294 1.97 -13.95 -6.99
CA THR A 294 2.63 -13.25 -8.09
C THR A 294 2.13 -11.82 -8.30
N ASN A 295 1.36 -11.25 -7.36
CA ASN A 295 0.71 -9.97 -7.66
C ASN A 295 1.62 -8.75 -7.65
N PRO A 296 1.27 -7.75 -8.48
CA PRO A 296 1.77 -6.40 -8.32
C PRO A 296 1.43 -5.84 -6.92
N LYS A 297 2.31 -4.98 -6.42
CA LYS A 297 2.11 -4.26 -5.17
C LYS A 297 0.77 -3.53 -5.18
N ASN A 298 0.06 -3.56 -4.04
CA ASN A 298 -1.23 -2.89 -3.83
C ASN A 298 -2.42 -3.41 -4.63
N ASN A 299 -2.28 -4.52 -5.36
CA ASN A 299 -3.42 -5.22 -5.93
C ASN A 299 -3.99 -6.24 -4.95
N PHE A 300 -5.18 -6.78 -5.25
CA PHE A 300 -5.68 -7.93 -4.49
C PHE A 300 -4.69 -9.09 -4.61
N PRO A 301 -4.39 -9.80 -3.51
CA PRO A 301 -3.62 -11.01 -3.60
C PRO A 301 -4.38 -12.06 -4.44
N ALA A 302 -3.62 -12.90 -5.10
CA ALA A 302 -4.06 -13.78 -6.17
C ALA A 302 -2.93 -14.76 -6.46
N SER A 303 -3.27 -16.03 -6.37
CA SER A 303 -2.29 -17.06 -6.56
C SER A 303 -2.97 -18.31 -7.06
N LYS A 304 -2.18 -19.15 -7.72
CA LYS A 304 -2.70 -20.42 -8.21
C LYS A 304 -2.93 -21.37 -7.03
N GLY A 305 -4.17 -21.50 -6.58
CA GLY A 305 -4.56 -22.44 -5.55
C GLY A 305 -4.45 -23.92 -5.99
N PHE A 306 -4.18 -24.81 -5.03
CA PHE A 306 -4.38 -26.24 -5.18
C PHE A 306 -5.85 -26.59 -4.92
N VAL A 307 -6.49 -27.28 -5.87
CA VAL A 307 -7.91 -27.64 -5.75
C VAL A 307 -8.08 -28.98 -5.04
N ALA A 308 -8.52 -28.92 -3.79
CA ALA A 308 -8.88 -30.06 -2.96
C ALA A 308 -10.37 -30.43 -3.14
N LYS A 309 -10.64 -31.57 -3.78
CA LYS A 309 -12.02 -32.09 -3.97
C LYS A 309 -12.42 -33.01 -2.83
N ALA A 310 -13.36 -32.59 -1.98
CA ALA A 310 -13.79 -33.32 -0.79
C ALA A 310 -15.32 -33.35 -0.70
N GLY A 311 -15.92 -34.53 -0.53
CA GLY A 311 -17.35 -34.66 -0.24
C GLY A 311 -18.31 -34.17 -1.36
N GLY A 312 -17.82 -33.95 -2.58
CA GLY A 312 -18.59 -33.35 -3.69
C GLY A 312 -18.34 -31.86 -3.87
N ASP A 313 -17.72 -31.21 -2.88
CA ASP A 313 -17.29 -29.81 -2.94
C ASP A 313 -15.84 -29.69 -3.42
N SER A 314 -15.46 -28.48 -3.83
CA SER A 314 -14.08 -28.12 -4.16
C SER A 314 -13.63 -26.96 -3.27
N TYR A 315 -12.47 -27.12 -2.66
CA TYR A 315 -11.80 -26.10 -1.85
C TYR A 315 -10.47 -25.73 -2.51
N HIS A 316 -10.11 -24.45 -2.47
CA HIS A 316 -8.82 -23.95 -2.91
C HIS A 316 -7.96 -23.74 -1.67
N VAL A 317 -6.79 -24.37 -1.66
CA VAL A 317 -5.78 -24.13 -0.62
C VAL A 317 -4.55 -23.51 -1.25
N GLN A 318 -3.86 -22.68 -0.48
CA GLN A 318 -2.67 -21.98 -0.94
C GLN A 318 -1.55 -22.95 -1.25
N ASN A 319 -0.85 -22.74 -2.38
CA ASN A 319 0.48 -23.31 -2.53
C ASN A 319 1.45 -22.41 -1.74
N VAL A 320 2.21 -22.95 -0.80
CA VAL A 320 3.07 -22.18 0.13
C VAL A 320 4.49 -22.68 0.10
N ALA A 321 5.44 -21.82 0.47
CA ALA A 321 6.81 -22.26 0.71
C ALA A 321 6.91 -23.06 2.02
N LEU A 322 7.60 -24.18 1.96
CA LEU A 322 7.94 -24.98 3.15
C LEU A 322 9.18 -24.40 3.82
N LEU A 323 9.36 -24.66 5.12
CA LEU A 323 10.54 -24.23 5.88
C LEU A 323 11.90 -24.56 5.21
N PRO A 324 12.11 -25.73 4.55
CA PRO A 324 13.36 -26.05 3.87
C PRO A 324 13.70 -25.07 2.75
N TRP A 325 12.68 -24.47 2.10
CA TRP A 325 12.89 -23.45 1.08
C TRP A 325 13.53 -22.21 1.68
N TYR A 326 12.91 -21.66 2.73
CA TYR A 326 13.41 -20.49 3.46
C TYR A 326 14.77 -20.73 4.11
N ALA A 327 14.99 -21.93 4.62
CA ALA A 327 16.23 -22.31 5.29
C ALA A 327 17.42 -22.52 4.33
N GLY A 328 17.18 -22.53 3.01
CA GLY A 328 18.22 -22.83 2.02
C GLY A 328 18.67 -24.30 2.06
N ALA A 329 17.83 -25.20 2.59
CA ALA A 329 18.19 -26.59 2.81
C ALA A 329 18.18 -27.40 1.50
N SER A 330 19.04 -28.43 1.42
CA SER A 330 18.99 -29.38 0.30
C SER A 330 17.92 -30.46 0.55
N GLY A 331 17.30 -30.93 -0.53
CA GLY A 331 16.23 -31.92 -0.48
C GLY A 331 14.85 -31.28 -0.74
N SER A 332 14.11 -31.84 -1.69
CA SER A 332 12.72 -31.49 -1.98
C SER A 332 11.77 -32.28 -1.07
N PRO A 333 10.51 -31.84 -0.85
CA PRO A 333 9.84 -30.69 -1.48
C PRO A 333 10.16 -29.32 -0.84
N TYR A 334 10.03 -28.25 -1.64
CA TYR A 334 10.17 -26.85 -1.21
C TYR A 334 8.84 -26.10 -1.12
N SER A 335 7.79 -26.67 -1.69
CA SER A 335 6.45 -26.10 -1.71
C SER A 335 5.43 -27.18 -1.45
N PHE A 336 4.26 -26.76 -0.98
CA PHE A 336 3.13 -27.62 -0.67
C PHE A 336 1.82 -26.89 -0.97
N PRO A 337 0.74 -27.56 -1.42
CA PRO A 337 0.68 -28.97 -1.80
C PRO A 337 1.39 -29.31 -3.12
N ASP A 338 1.51 -28.38 -4.06
CA ASP A 338 2.19 -28.63 -5.33
C ASP A 338 3.71 -28.40 -5.21
N ALA A 339 4.45 -29.50 -5.08
CA ALA A 339 5.91 -29.49 -4.99
C ALA A 339 6.64 -28.96 -6.23
N LYS A 340 5.94 -28.63 -7.32
CA LYS A 340 6.51 -28.08 -8.55
C LYS A 340 6.52 -26.56 -8.59
N VAL A 341 5.84 -25.88 -7.65
CA VAL A 341 5.78 -24.41 -7.64
C VAL A 341 7.14 -23.82 -7.31
N LEU A 342 7.80 -24.37 -6.29
CA LEU A 342 9.17 -24.05 -5.92
C LEU A 342 10.05 -25.30 -6.09
N THR A 343 11.01 -25.25 -7.01
CA THR A 343 11.87 -26.39 -7.36
C THR A 343 13.29 -26.29 -6.81
N GLU A 344 13.70 -25.12 -6.32
CA GLU A 344 15.00 -24.87 -5.69
C GLU A 344 14.80 -24.09 -4.40
N ALA A 345 15.75 -24.22 -3.46
CA ALA A 345 15.73 -23.48 -2.21
C ALA A 345 15.90 -21.97 -2.42
N ALA A 346 15.47 -21.17 -1.45
CA ALA A 346 15.62 -19.72 -1.49
C ALA A 346 17.10 -19.31 -1.55
N LYS A 347 17.39 -18.30 -2.35
CA LYS A 347 18.71 -17.67 -2.41
C LYS A 347 18.67 -16.40 -1.55
N PRO A 348 19.75 -16.07 -0.81
CA PRO A 348 19.80 -14.86 -0.01
C PRO A 348 19.84 -13.62 -0.89
N CYS A 349 19.31 -12.52 -0.37
CA CYS A 349 19.38 -11.22 -1.03
C CYS A 349 20.82 -10.72 -1.15
N PRO A 350 21.28 -10.30 -2.34
CA PRO A 350 22.60 -9.70 -2.49
C PRO A 350 22.64 -8.32 -1.82
N GLU A 351 23.81 -7.92 -1.33
CA GLU A 351 24.05 -6.53 -0.90
C GLU A 351 23.81 -5.58 -2.08
N ARG A 352 23.06 -4.49 -1.86
CA ARG A 352 22.81 -3.45 -2.88
C ARG A 352 24.14 -2.86 -3.34
N ARG A 353 24.64 -3.28 -4.50
CA ARG A 353 25.72 -2.59 -5.20
C ARG A 353 25.12 -1.50 -6.08
N ALA A 354 25.57 -0.26 -5.87
CA ALA A 354 25.34 0.83 -6.81
C ALA A 354 26.14 0.56 -8.09
N GLY A 355 25.49 -0.03 -9.09
CA GLY A 355 26.03 -0.12 -10.45
C GLY A 355 25.53 1.07 -11.26
N ALA A 356 26.36 2.11 -11.40
CA ALA A 356 26.07 3.22 -12.30
C ALA A 356 26.92 3.05 -13.57
N THR A 357 26.29 2.70 -14.67
CA THR A 357 26.77 3.10 -16.00
C THR A 357 26.24 4.51 -16.27
N SER A 358 27.09 5.42 -16.73
CA SER A 358 26.67 6.77 -17.11
C SER A 358 25.56 6.70 -18.18
N PRO A 359 24.37 7.28 -17.94
CA PRO A 359 23.35 7.34 -18.95
C PRO A 359 23.81 8.21 -20.13
N SER A 360 23.34 7.88 -21.34
CA SER A 360 23.55 8.68 -22.55
C SER A 360 22.76 10.01 -22.48
N ARG A 361 22.75 10.81 -23.54
CA ARG A 361 21.84 11.97 -23.68
C ARG A 361 20.48 11.52 -24.23
N PRO A 362 19.39 12.31 -24.06
CA PRO A 362 18.13 12.05 -24.76
C PRO A 362 18.36 11.85 -26.26
N THR A 363 17.66 10.89 -26.85
CA THR A 363 17.85 10.48 -28.26
C THR A 363 16.80 11.07 -29.20
N VAL A 364 15.73 11.66 -28.67
CA VAL A 364 14.66 12.31 -29.44
C VAL A 364 14.74 13.82 -29.24
N GLU A 365 14.67 14.57 -30.34
CA GLU A 365 14.63 16.04 -30.29
C GLU A 365 13.37 16.53 -29.57
N ALA A 366 13.50 17.62 -28.80
CA ALA A 366 12.39 18.21 -28.09
C ALA A 366 11.34 18.74 -29.07
N ILE A 367 10.08 18.34 -28.88
CA ILE A 367 8.97 18.97 -29.56
C ILE A 367 8.56 20.19 -28.73
N VAL A 368 8.48 21.35 -29.35
CA VAL A 368 7.96 22.54 -28.65
C VAL A 368 6.45 22.37 -28.51
N PRO A 369 5.88 22.37 -27.29
CA PRO A 369 4.44 22.28 -27.11
C PRO A 369 3.74 23.41 -27.88
N PRO A 370 2.54 23.18 -28.44
CA PRO A 370 1.74 24.24 -29.04
C PRO A 370 1.56 25.41 -28.07
N SER A 371 1.68 26.66 -28.56
CA SER A 371 1.51 27.85 -27.72
C SER A 371 0.04 27.99 -27.28
N GLY A 372 -0.18 28.19 -25.97
CA GLY A 372 -1.50 28.42 -25.38
C GLY A 372 -1.69 27.76 -24.02
N ASP A 373 -2.68 28.23 -23.27
CA ASP A 373 -2.98 27.76 -21.90
C ASP A 373 -3.52 26.31 -21.85
N ASN A 374 -3.90 25.75 -22.99
CA ASN A 374 -4.51 24.42 -23.11
C ASN A 374 -3.61 23.38 -23.80
N SER A 375 -2.29 23.58 -23.83
CA SER A 375 -1.38 22.55 -24.33
C SER A 375 -1.01 21.55 -23.24
N HIS A 376 -0.79 20.29 -23.64
CA HIS A 376 -0.45 19.21 -22.72
C HIS A 376 0.98 19.36 -22.20
N ARG A 377 1.22 18.87 -20.98
CA ARG A 377 2.46 19.01 -20.21
C ARG A 377 2.97 17.65 -19.81
N LEU A 378 4.27 17.47 -19.98
CA LEU A 378 5.02 16.43 -19.30
C LEU A 378 5.59 17.00 -18.00
N ILE A 379 5.11 16.51 -16.86
CA ILE A 379 5.42 17.00 -15.51
C ILE A 379 6.33 15.98 -14.83
N GLY A 380 7.39 16.41 -14.14
CA GLY A 380 8.32 15.45 -13.54
C GLY A 380 8.95 15.94 -12.26
N TYR A 381 9.08 15.02 -11.31
CA TYR A 381 9.85 15.23 -10.09
C TYR A 381 11.34 15.07 -10.34
N TRP A 382 12.12 16.02 -9.84
CA TRP A 382 13.57 15.97 -9.81
C TRP A 382 14.03 15.73 -8.36
N ALA A 383 14.66 14.58 -8.11
CA ALA A 383 15.01 14.10 -6.77
C ALA A 383 16.34 14.69 -6.29
N GLY A 384 16.27 15.82 -5.58
CA GLY A 384 17.44 16.55 -5.07
C GLY A 384 18.05 16.03 -3.77
N TYR A 385 17.53 14.96 -3.19
CA TYR A 385 17.83 14.53 -1.81
C TYR A 385 18.76 13.29 -1.72
N GLY A 386 19.53 13.00 -2.76
CA GLY A 386 20.48 11.87 -2.81
C GLY A 386 21.91 12.21 -2.38
N SER A 387 22.82 11.21 -2.46
CA SER A 387 24.25 11.48 -2.37
C SER A 387 24.71 12.37 -3.52
N ALA A 388 25.81 13.12 -3.33
CA ALA A 388 26.39 13.97 -4.39
C ALA A 388 26.65 13.21 -5.71
N SER A 389 26.96 11.91 -5.62
CA SER A 389 27.19 11.03 -6.79
C SER A 389 25.91 10.57 -7.51
N SER A 390 24.74 10.71 -6.87
CA SER A 390 23.45 10.24 -7.41
C SER A 390 22.61 11.36 -8.02
N THR A 391 22.94 12.61 -7.72
CA THR A 391 22.17 13.79 -8.13
C THR A 391 22.83 14.46 -9.34
N PHE A 392 22.05 14.98 -10.28
CA PHE A 392 22.57 15.58 -11.52
C PHE A 392 22.04 17.01 -11.74
N PRO A 393 22.81 17.95 -12.32
CA PRO A 393 22.39 19.36 -12.39
C PRO A 393 21.04 19.57 -13.10
N LEU A 394 20.23 20.51 -12.61
CA LEU A 394 18.93 20.84 -13.19
C LEU A 394 19.02 21.23 -14.67
N ARG A 395 20.10 21.90 -15.09
CA ARG A 395 20.34 22.25 -16.51
C ARG A 395 20.45 21.05 -17.46
N GLU A 396 20.66 19.84 -16.94
CA GLU A 396 20.74 18.59 -17.72
C GLU A 396 19.40 17.85 -17.81
N VAL A 397 18.33 18.38 -17.20
CA VAL A 397 16.98 17.83 -17.35
C VAL A 397 16.60 17.82 -18.84
N SER A 398 16.01 16.71 -19.29
CA SER A 398 15.58 16.55 -20.68
C SER A 398 14.66 17.72 -21.08
N PRO A 399 14.86 18.34 -22.24
CA PRO A 399 14.04 19.48 -22.69
C PRO A 399 12.58 19.11 -22.97
N GLN A 400 12.22 17.81 -22.93
CA GLN A 400 10.83 17.34 -23.05
C GLN A 400 9.98 17.63 -21.79
N TRP A 401 10.60 17.75 -20.61
CA TRP A 401 9.89 18.07 -19.37
C TRP A 401 9.47 19.53 -19.38
N ASP A 402 8.20 19.81 -19.13
CA ASP A 402 7.62 21.15 -19.16
C ASP A 402 7.61 21.78 -17.77
N TYR A 403 7.11 21.02 -16.79
CA TYR A 403 7.07 21.39 -15.38
C TYR A 403 8.00 20.49 -14.59
N ILE A 404 8.90 21.10 -13.83
CA ILE A 404 9.93 20.42 -13.04
C ILE A 404 9.63 20.70 -11.56
N LEU A 405 9.31 19.65 -10.82
CA LEU A 405 8.99 19.71 -9.40
C LEU A 405 10.23 19.31 -8.60
N VAL A 406 10.87 20.26 -7.94
CA VAL A 406 12.05 20.01 -7.11
C VAL A 406 11.62 19.34 -5.82
N ALA A 407 12.11 18.13 -5.56
CA ALA A 407 11.83 17.35 -4.35
C ALA A 407 13.00 17.44 -3.36
N PHE A 408 12.83 17.81 -2.09
CA PHE A 408 11.64 18.36 -1.43
C PHE A 408 12.03 19.47 -0.45
N ALA A 409 11.11 20.41 -0.21
CA ALA A 409 11.04 21.15 1.04
C ALA A 409 10.32 20.28 2.08
N THR A 410 10.88 20.15 3.28
CA THR A 410 10.37 19.22 4.31
C THR A 410 9.99 19.97 5.59
N PRO A 411 9.10 19.42 6.44
CA PRO A 411 8.81 20.00 7.74
C PRO A 411 10.07 20.05 8.63
N ASP A 412 10.36 21.21 9.23
CA ASP A 412 11.45 21.33 10.19
C ASP A 412 10.99 20.81 11.57
N LYS A 413 11.50 19.63 11.93
CA LYS A 413 11.19 18.94 13.19
C LYS A 413 11.73 19.65 14.44
N ASN A 414 12.57 20.67 14.27
CA ASN A 414 13.15 21.46 15.37
C ASN A 414 12.58 22.88 15.45
N ALA A 415 11.62 23.22 14.60
CA ALA A 415 10.95 24.52 14.57
C ALA A 415 9.47 24.39 15.00
N PRO A 416 8.77 25.52 15.22
CA PRO A 416 7.33 25.47 15.41
C PRO A 416 6.61 24.74 14.27
N GLU A 417 5.49 24.09 14.60
CA GLU A 417 4.60 23.43 13.64
C GLU A 417 4.37 24.28 12.37
N GLY A 418 4.28 23.61 11.23
CA GLY A 418 4.09 24.24 9.92
C GLY A 418 5.35 24.85 9.31
N THR A 419 6.45 24.99 10.04
CA THR A 419 7.68 25.53 9.47
C THR A 419 8.26 24.57 8.43
N MET A 420 8.48 25.05 7.21
CA MET A 420 9.11 24.31 6.12
C MET A 420 10.57 24.73 5.95
N GLN A 421 11.42 23.79 5.53
CA GLN A 421 12.83 24.05 5.23
C GLN A 421 13.24 23.43 3.90
N PHE A 422 14.13 24.11 3.20
CA PHE A 422 14.76 23.63 1.97
C PHE A 422 16.22 24.05 1.94
N HIS A 423 17.07 23.14 1.47
CA HIS A 423 18.49 23.40 1.25
C HIS A 423 18.88 22.91 -0.13
N ALA A 424 19.86 23.58 -0.73
CA ALA A 424 20.44 23.11 -1.99
C ALA A 424 20.91 21.64 -1.86
N PRO A 425 20.70 20.82 -2.90
CA PRO A 425 21.12 19.42 -2.95
C PRO A 425 22.58 19.20 -2.52
N THR A 426 22.83 18.09 -1.81
CA THR A 426 24.16 17.78 -1.31
C THR A 426 25.18 17.71 -2.46
N GLY A 427 26.25 18.49 -2.35
CA GLY A 427 27.33 18.54 -3.35
C GLY A 427 27.06 19.47 -4.54
N MET A 428 25.98 20.25 -4.51
CA MET A 428 25.75 21.34 -5.46
C MET A 428 26.06 22.70 -4.84
N ASP A 429 26.63 23.59 -5.64
CA ASP A 429 26.74 25.00 -5.29
C ASP A 429 25.35 25.66 -5.38
N GLU A 430 24.95 26.36 -4.32
CA GLU A 430 23.62 26.95 -4.22
C GLU A 430 23.39 28.05 -5.27
N ALA A 431 24.40 28.87 -5.55
CA ALA A 431 24.28 29.92 -6.55
C ALA A 431 24.13 29.34 -7.95
N ALA A 432 24.88 28.27 -8.27
CA ALA A 432 24.73 27.53 -9.51
C ALA A 432 23.35 26.85 -9.62
N PHE A 433 22.81 26.31 -8.52
CA PHE A 433 21.46 25.74 -8.50
C PHE A 433 20.39 26.79 -8.79
N LYS A 434 20.46 27.97 -8.16
CA LYS A 434 19.58 29.12 -8.44
C LYS A 434 19.71 29.59 -9.90
N ALA A 435 20.92 29.61 -10.45
CA ALA A 435 21.16 29.96 -11.85
C ALA A 435 20.59 28.92 -12.84
N ASP A 436 20.65 27.63 -12.51
CA ASP A 436 20.03 26.57 -13.30
C ASP A 436 18.50 26.72 -13.32
N ILE A 437 17.86 27.03 -12.18
CA ILE A 437 16.42 27.34 -12.09
C ILE A 437 16.08 28.52 -13.03
N ALA A 438 16.79 29.64 -12.90
CA ALA A 438 16.57 30.81 -13.74
C ALA A 438 16.76 30.51 -15.24
N THR A 439 17.71 29.64 -15.59
CA THR A 439 17.98 29.22 -16.97
C THR A 439 16.86 28.33 -17.54
N LEU A 440 16.30 27.42 -16.74
CA LEU A 440 15.15 26.61 -17.17
C LEU A 440 13.92 27.50 -17.39
N LYS A 441 13.67 28.44 -16.48
CA LYS A 441 12.58 29.41 -16.58
C LYS A 441 12.69 30.30 -17.82
N SER A 442 13.89 30.77 -18.16
CA SER A 442 14.11 31.57 -19.38
C SER A 442 13.89 30.79 -20.68
N LYS A 443 13.91 29.45 -20.62
CA LYS A 443 13.55 28.54 -21.71
C LYS A 443 12.06 28.18 -21.71
N GLY A 444 11.23 28.83 -20.89
CA GLY A 444 9.79 28.62 -20.82
C GLY A 444 9.35 27.43 -19.96
N LYS A 445 10.28 26.77 -19.26
CA LYS A 445 9.95 25.70 -18.31
C LYS A 445 9.39 26.29 -17.02
N LYS A 446 8.54 25.54 -16.32
CA LYS A 446 8.12 25.89 -14.96
C LYS A 446 8.94 25.10 -13.96
N VAL A 447 9.45 25.78 -12.94
CA VAL A 447 10.21 25.12 -11.88
C VAL A 447 9.55 25.45 -10.55
N MET A 448 9.00 24.44 -9.89
CA MET A 448 8.26 24.56 -8.63
C MET A 448 8.99 23.79 -7.53
N ILE A 449 8.72 24.10 -6.27
CA ILE A 449 9.21 23.36 -5.11
C ILE A 449 8.10 22.49 -4.54
N SER A 450 8.35 21.19 -4.40
CA SER A 450 7.42 20.26 -3.77
C SER A 450 7.66 20.18 -2.27
N LEU A 451 6.57 20.26 -1.51
CA LEU A 451 6.52 20.28 -0.05
C LEU A 451 6.00 18.94 0.44
N GLY A 452 6.82 18.19 1.16
CA GLY A 452 6.45 16.90 1.72
C GLY A 452 7.43 15.78 1.36
N GLY A 453 6.90 14.73 0.75
CA GLY A 453 7.62 13.52 0.33
C GLY A 453 7.56 12.35 1.31
N GLY A 454 7.75 11.15 0.77
CA GLY A 454 7.72 9.86 1.47
C GLY A 454 8.26 9.87 2.90
N GLY A 455 7.39 9.57 3.87
CA GLY A 455 7.72 9.48 5.29
C GLY A 455 7.92 10.83 6.02
N GLN A 456 7.63 11.96 5.37
CA GLN A 456 7.51 13.25 6.03
C GLN A 456 6.07 13.49 6.49
N HIS A 457 5.89 13.57 7.81
CA HIS A 457 4.59 13.90 8.39
C HIS A 457 4.40 15.41 8.51
N PHE A 458 3.32 15.94 7.96
CA PHE A 458 2.93 17.34 8.05
C PHE A 458 1.65 17.53 8.88
N THR A 459 1.65 18.58 9.70
CA THR A 459 0.48 19.08 10.42
C THR A 459 0.52 20.59 10.49
N LEU A 460 -0.67 21.21 10.51
CA LEU A 460 -0.87 22.65 10.72
C LEU A 460 -2.12 22.84 11.60
N ALA A 461 -2.19 22.14 12.72
CA ALA A 461 -3.40 22.06 13.54
C ALA A 461 -3.63 23.35 14.34
N ASN A 462 -2.57 24.03 14.78
CA ASN A 462 -2.70 25.28 15.51
C ASN A 462 -2.80 26.49 14.54
N PRO A 463 -3.92 27.25 14.51
CA PRO A 463 -4.08 28.40 13.63
C PRO A 463 -3.04 29.51 13.86
N GLU A 464 -2.48 29.63 15.07
CA GLU A 464 -1.39 30.58 15.36
C GLU A 464 -0.07 30.24 14.63
N ARG A 465 0.00 29.05 14.03
CA ARG A 465 1.17 28.56 13.27
C ARG A 465 1.06 28.79 11.77
N VAL A 466 -0.10 29.19 11.27
CA VAL A 466 -0.30 29.57 9.86
C VAL A 466 0.75 30.60 9.39
N PRO A 467 1.06 31.67 10.15
CA PRO A 467 2.08 32.63 9.73
C PRO A 467 3.48 32.01 9.59
N ASN A 468 3.83 30.98 10.35
CA ASN A 468 5.13 30.30 10.24
C ASN A 468 5.24 29.52 8.94
N TYR A 469 4.18 28.78 8.59
CA TYR A 469 4.10 28.09 7.31
C TYR A 469 4.19 29.08 6.15
N VAL A 470 3.34 30.10 6.14
CA VAL A 470 3.33 31.11 5.08
C VAL A 470 4.70 31.79 4.95
N ALA A 471 5.29 32.27 6.06
CA ALA A 471 6.58 32.96 6.02
C ALA A 471 7.74 32.05 5.56
N SER A 472 7.79 30.80 6.03
CA SER A 472 8.87 29.87 5.65
C SER A 472 8.76 29.44 4.19
N VAL A 473 7.55 29.17 3.69
CA VAL A 473 7.31 28.83 2.29
C VAL A 473 7.57 30.04 1.39
N THR A 474 7.12 31.24 1.76
CA THR A 474 7.43 32.49 1.04
C THR A 474 8.94 32.66 0.90
N LYS A 475 9.69 32.49 1.99
CA LYS A 475 11.15 32.61 1.97
C LYS A 475 11.77 31.62 0.98
N ILE A 476 11.38 30.35 0.99
CA ILE A 476 11.91 29.32 0.08
C ILE A 476 11.64 29.71 -1.38
N VAL A 477 10.41 30.13 -1.70
CA VAL A 477 10.01 30.51 -3.06
C VAL A 477 10.83 31.72 -3.54
N GLU A 478 10.93 32.77 -2.74
CA GLU A 478 11.67 33.99 -3.09
C GLU A 478 13.18 33.75 -3.22
N GLU A 479 13.75 32.96 -2.30
CA GLU A 479 15.20 32.71 -2.24
C GLU A 479 15.73 31.95 -3.45
N TYR A 480 14.93 31.04 -4.01
CA TYR A 480 15.31 30.20 -5.16
C TYR A 480 14.64 30.62 -6.47
N GLY A 481 13.66 31.53 -6.42
CA GLY A 481 12.94 32.02 -7.59
C GLY A 481 12.02 30.98 -8.22
N PHE A 482 11.37 30.13 -7.42
CA PHE A 482 10.40 29.15 -7.90
C PHE A 482 9.16 29.82 -8.50
N ASP A 483 8.52 29.16 -9.47
CA ASP A 483 7.25 29.60 -10.09
C ASP A 483 6.03 29.29 -9.23
N GLY A 484 6.18 28.44 -8.21
CA GLY A 484 5.07 27.90 -7.45
C GLY A 484 5.48 26.85 -6.43
N ILE A 485 4.47 26.32 -5.75
CA ILE A 485 4.57 25.23 -4.79
C ILE A 485 3.71 24.06 -5.21
N ASP A 486 4.15 22.88 -4.79
CA ASP A 486 3.50 21.61 -5.01
C ASP A 486 3.27 20.92 -3.66
N ILE A 487 2.03 20.51 -3.37
CA ILE A 487 1.64 19.96 -2.07
C ILE A 487 1.59 18.43 -2.16
N ASP A 488 2.63 17.79 -1.62
CA ASP A 488 2.86 16.34 -1.59
C ASP A 488 2.89 15.83 -0.14
N PHE A 489 1.85 16.21 0.64
CA PHE A 489 1.67 15.73 2.01
C PHE A 489 0.89 14.42 1.99
N GLU A 490 1.63 13.31 2.05
CA GLU A 490 1.12 11.93 2.07
C GLU A 490 0.49 11.55 3.42
N SER A 491 -0.34 10.52 3.40
CA SER A 491 -0.95 9.90 4.58
C SER A 491 0.14 9.45 5.57
N PRO A 492 -0.04 9.65 6.89
CA PRO A 492 -1.26 10.11 7.57
C PRO A 492 -1.40 11.64 7.69
N SER A 493 -0.62 12.44 6.98
CA SER A 493 -0.80 13.90 6.96
C SER A 493 -2.20 14.26 6.48
N LEU A 494 -2.78 15.32 7.05
CA LEU A 494 -4.09 15.85 6.66
C LEU A 494 -5.26 14.85 6.79
N SER A 495 -5.11 13.77 7.57
CA SER A 495 -6.22 12.84 7.86
C SER A 495 -7.43 13.59 8.43
N ILE A 496 -8.62 13.29 7.92
CA ILE A 496 -9.89 13.90 8.33
C ILE A 496 -10.24 13.44 9.75
N ASP A 497 -10.50 14.39 10.63
CA ASP A 497 -10.91 14.12 12.01
C ASP A 497 -12.30 13.48 12.09
N PRO A 498 -12.56 12.59 13.08
CA PRO A 498 -13.89 12.06 13.31
C PRO A 498 -14.95 13.17 13.46
N GLY A 499 -16.02 13.08 12.67
CA GLY A 499 -17.13 14.05 12.67
C GLY A 499 -17.02 15.13 11.60
N ASP A 500 -15.85 15.33 11.00
CA ASP A 500 -15.70 16.19 9.81
C ASP A 500 -16.20 15.42 8.58
N THR A 501 -17.42 15.77 8.13
CA THR A 501 -18.18 14.99 7.13
C THR A 501 -18.60 15.81 5.92
N ASP A 502 -18.28 17.10 5.89
CA ASP A 502 -18.64 18.02 4.81
C ASP A 502 -17.39 18.67 4.22
N PHE A 503 -16.95 18.15 3.07
CA PHE A 503 -15.77 18.68 2.38
C PHE A 503 -15.92 20.15 1.94
N GLN A 504 -17.15 20.67 1.84
CA GLN A 504 -17.38 22.07 1.48
C GLN A 504 -17.15 23.02 2.66
N HIS A 505 -17.28 22.51 3.89
CA HIS A 505 -17.11 23.25 5.14
C HIS A 505 -16.26 22.42 6.12
N PRO A 506 -14.98 22.15 5.78
CA PRO A 506 -14.13 21.29 6.59
C PRO A 506 -13.94 21.86 8.00
N THR A 507 -13.82 20.97 8.99
CA THR A 507 -13.58 21.34 10.39
C THR A 507 -12.26 20.83 10.96
N THR A 508 -11.60 19.90 10.27
CA THR A 508 -10.28 19.38 10.63
C THR A 508 -9.25 20.53 10.62
N PRO A 509 -8.64 20.90 11.76
CA PRO A 509 -7.86 22.13 11.87
C PRO A 509 -6.71 22.24 10.86
N SER A 510 -5.96 21.16 10.63
CA SER A 510 -4.86 21.14 9.65
C SER A 510 -5.34 21.40 8.22
N ILE A 511 -6.50 20.88 7.84
CA ILE A 511 -7.12 21.10 6.51
C ILE A 511 -7.53 22.56 6.36
N VAL A 512 -8.28 23.09 7.34
CA VAL A 512 -8.77 24.48 7.35
C VAL A 512 -7.60 25.47 7.29
N ASN A 513 -6.58 25.26 8.12
CA ASN A 513 -5.42 26.14 8.21
C ASN A 513 -4.56 26.07 6.95
N LEU A 514 -4.40 24.90 6.32
CA LEU A 514 -3.69 24.77 5.06
C LEU A 514 -4.42 25.50 3.93
N ILE A 515 -5.75 25.38 3.82
CA ILE A 515 -6.56 26.14 2.85
C ILE A 515 -6.30 27.65 3.00
N ASN A 516 -6.34 28.16 4.23
CA ASN A 516 -6.06 29.56 4.54
C ASN A 516 -4.62 29.94 4.11
N ALA A 517 -3.65 29.11 4.46
CA ALA A 517 -2.25 29.36 4.11
C ALA A 517 -1.99 29.39 2.61
N LEU A 518 -2.59 28.47 1.84
CA LEU A 518 -2.47 28.43 0.37
C LEU A 518 -3.04 29.69 -0.29
N ARG A 519 -4.17 30.20 0.22
CA ARG A 519 -4.74 31.47 -0.25
C ARG A 519 -3.83 32.65 0.07
N GLN A 520 -3.27 32.72 1.28
CA GLN A 520 -2.31 33.77 1.63
C GLN A 520 -1.05 33.76 0.75
N LEU A 521 -0.54 32.57 0.41
CA LEU A 521 0.61 32.43 -0.49
C LEU A 521 0.27 32.91 -1.91
N HIS A 522 -0.90 32.51 -2.43
CA HIS A 522 -1.38 33.00 -3.72
C HIS A 522 -1.54 34.53 -3.74
N ASP A 523 -2.12 35.11 -2.68
CA ASP A 523 -2.30 36.57 -2.58
C ASP A 523 -0.95 37.32 -2.49
N HIS A 524 0.06 36.73 -1.83
CA HIS A 524 1.40 37.30 -1.72
C HIS A 524 2.14 37.33 -3.06
N PHE A 525 2.11 36.23 -3.82
CA PHE A 525 2.86 36.10 -5.08
C PHE A 525 2.07 36.53 -6.33
N GLY A 526 0.75 36.63 -6.23
CA GLY A 526 -0.17 37.05 -7.29
C GLY A 526 -0.57 35.94 -8.27
N GLU A 527 -1.41 36.29 -9.24
CA GLU A 527 -2.13 35.36 -10.16
C GLU A 527 -1.23 34.43 -11.00
N LYS A 528 0.08 34.70 -11.08
CA LYS A 528 1.04 33.84 -11.81
C LYS A 528 1.66 32.76 -10.95
N PHE A 529 1.46 32.82 -9.63
CA PHE A 529 1.98 31.84 -8.70
C PHE A 529 1.26 30.52 -8.88
N MET A 530 2.03 29.45 -9.09
CA MET A 530 1.46 28.14 -9.34
C MET A 530 1.26 27.39 -8.02
N ILE A 531 0.09 26.78 -7.85
CA ILE A 531 -0.18 25.83 -6.76
C ILE A 531 -0.63 24.51 -7.39
N SER A 532 0.02 23.41 -7.03
CA SER A 532 -0.42 22.06 -7.36
C SER A 532 -0.65 21.19 -6.14
N LEU A 533 -1.48 20.15 -6.30
CA LEU A 533 -1.78 19.15 -5.29
C LEU A 533 -1.46 17.77 -5.87
N VAL A 534 -0.80 16.91 -5.08
CA VAL A 534 -0.35 15.59 -5.54
C VAL A 534 -0.86 14.50 -4.58
N PRO A 535 -2.19 14.35 -4.46
CA PRO A 535 -2.75 13.42 -3.50
C PRO A 535 -2.50 11.98 -3.89
N GLU A 536 -2.37 11.12 -2.89
CA GLU A 536 -2.42 9.67 -3.07
C GLU A 536 -3.82 9.22 -3.54
N GLY A 537 -3.91 8.03 -4.15
CA GLY A 537 -5.20 7.46 -4.56
C GLY A 537 -6.21 7.32 -3.40
N THR A 538 -5.75 7.19 -2.16
CA THR A 538 -6.61 7.17 -0.96
C THR A 538 -7.24 8.53 -0.67
N GLN A 539 -6.51 9.62 -0.95
CA GLN A 539 -6.86 10.98 -0.55
C GLN A 539 -7.85 11.68 -1.51
N ILE A 540 -8.00 11.19 -2.75
CA ILE A 540 -9.04 11.66 -3.71
C ILE A 540 -9.93 10.50 -4.17
N PRO A 541 -9.49 9.52 -5.00
CA PRO A 541 -10.36 8.41 -5.41
C PRO A 541 -10.96 7.60 -4.26
N GLY A 542 -10.20 7.38 -3.18
CA GLY A 542 -10.68 6.73 -1.95
C GLY A 542 -11.82 7.48 -1.27
N GLY A 543 -11.95 8.79 -1.54
CA GLY A 543 -13.07 9.65 -1.19
C GLY A 543 -14.41 9.22 -1.80
N TYR A 544 -14.41 8.43 -2.87
CA TYR A 544 -15.63 7.94 -3.51
C TYR A 544 -16.33 6.85 -2.68
N PRO A 545 -15.68 5.75 -2.26
CA PRO A 545 -16.31 4.74 -1.42
C PRO A 545 -16.35 5.09 0.08
N SER A 546 -15.55 6.05 0.58
CA SER A 546 -15.56 6.48 2.00
C SER A 546 -15.06 7.91 2.16
N TYR A 547 -15.49 8.61 3.22
CA TYR A 547 -14.99 9.94 3.56
C TYR A 547 -14.70 10.02 5.07
N GLY A 548 -13.41 10.08 5.42
CA GLY A 548 -12.92 10.06 6.80
C GLY A 548 -11.51 9.48 6.91
N GLY A 549 -10.74 9.90 7.92
CA GLY A 549 -9.32 9.53 8.03
C GLY A 549 -8.55 9.90 6.76
N GLN A 550 -7.80 8.95 6.19
CA GLN A 550 -7.07 9.16 4.94
C GLN A 550 -7.96 9.22 3.68
N PHE A 551 -9.20 8.72 3.75
CA PHE A 551 -10.06 8.59 2.58
C PHE A 551 -10.74 9.91 2.24
N GLY A 552 -10.33 10.54 1.14
CA GLY A 552 -10.88 11.82 0.69
C GLY A 552 -10.28 13.06 1.36
N SER A 553 -9.15 12.93 2.08
CA SER A 553 -8.56 14.03 2.87
C SER A 553 -8.20 15.28 2.05
N TYR A 554 -7.92 15.13 0.75
CA TYR A 554 -7.62 16.26 -0.13
C TYR A 554 -8.86 16.87 -0.79
N LEU A 555 -10.05 16.29 -0.65
CA LEU A 555 -11.26 16.81 -1.32
C LEU A 555 -11.61 18.21 -0.83
N ALA A 556 -11.53 18.45 0.47
CA ALA A 556 -11.84 19.77 1.03
C ALA A 556 -10.87 20.84 0.55
N ILE A 557 -9.57 20.52 0.51
CA ILE A 557 -8.52 21.42 0.01
C ILE A 557 -8.78 21.71 -1.48
N THR A 558 -8.91 20.67 -2.28
CA THR A 558 -9.14 20.76 -3.74
C THR A 558 -10.40 21.59 -4.04
N TYR A 559 -11.50 21.33 -3.33
CA TYR A 559 -12.75 22.08 -3.49
C TYR A 559 -12.56 23.56 -3.16
N ALA A 560 -11.87 23.85 -2.06
CA ALA A 560 -11.72 25.18 -1.51
C ALA A 560 -10.70 26.04 -2.25
N ILE A 561 -9.76 25.48 -3.01
CA ILE A 561 -8.76 26.25 -3.78
C ILE A 561 -8.87 26.09 -5.30
N ARG A 562 -9.92 25.44 -5.81
CA ARG A 562 -10.09 25.17 -7.26
C ARG A 562 -9.96 26.40 -8.17
N ASP A 563 -10.24 27.59 -7.65
CA ASP A 563 -10.13 28.88 -8.34
C ASP A 563 -8.67 29.35 -8.52
N ILE A 564 -7.76 28.93 -7.62
CA ILE A 564 -6.34 29.29 -7.64
C ILE A 564 -5.42 28.08 -7.90
N LEU A 565 -6.00 26.89 -8.09
CA LEU A 565 -5.28 25.66 -8.39
C LEU A 565 -4.76 25.70 -9.84
N THR A 566 -3.47 25.42 -10.03
CA THR A 566 -2.89 25.28 -11.37
C THR A 566 -3.20 23.90 -11.94
N PHE A 567 -2.85 22.85 -11.21
CA PHE A 567 -3.16 21.47 -11.56
C PHE A 567 -3.16 20.54 -10.34
N ILE A 568 -3.74 19.37 -10.50
CA ILE A 568 -3.73 18.25 -9.57
C ILE A 568 -3.33 16.99 -10.35
N ASP A 569 -2.40 16.23 -9.81
CA ASP A 569 -1.90 14.98 -10.38
C ASP A 569 -1.94 13.87 -9.33
N VAL A 570 -3.11 13.21 -9.26
CA VAL A 570 -3.30 12.06 -8.35
C VAL A 570 -2.25 10.98 -8.66
N GLN A 571 -1.65 10.43 -7.61
CA GLN A 571 -0.72 9.32 -7.72
C GLN A 571 -1.48 8.03 -8.06
N ASP A 572 -1.56 7.68 -9.36
CA ASP A 572 -2.17 6.44 -9.85
C ASP A 572 -1.21 5.24 -9.73
N TYR A 573 -0.44 5.23 -8.65
CA TYR A 573 0.50 4.20 -8.22
C TYR A 573 0.56 4.20 -6.69
N ASN A 574 1.13 3.15 -6.09
CA ASN A 574 1.10 2.97 -4.64
C ASN A 574 -0.32 3.12 -4.03
N THR A 575 -1.34 2.70 -4.76
CA THR A 575 -2.74 2.95 -4.39
C THR A 575 -3.52 1.64 -4.36
N PRO A 576 -4.46 1.46 -3.42
CA PRO A 576 -5.24 0.22 -3.34
C PRO A 576 -6.26 0.11 -4.49
N PRO A 577 -6.96 -1.03 -4.61
CA PRO A 577 -8.05 -1.18 -5.55
C PRO A 577 -9.22 -0.25 -5.18
N LEU A 578 -9.80 0.40 -6.18
CA LEU A 578 -10.79 1.48 -6.02
C LEU A 578 -11.93 1.32 -7.03
N GLN A 579 -13.01 2.07 -6.83
CA GLN A 579 -14.22 1.96 -7.65
C GLN A 579 -14.28 3.05 -8.72
N GLY A 580 -14.57 2.68 -9.96
CA GLY A 580 -14.83 3.62 -11.06
C GLY A 580 -16.28 4.13 -11.07
N LEU A 581 -16.56 5.15 -11.89
CA LEU A 581 -17.91 5.73 -12.05
C LEU A 581 -18.94 4.77 -12.67
N ASP A 582 -18.52 3.61 -13.21
CA ASP A 582 -19.43 2.53 -13.65
C ASP A 582 -19.94 1.69 -12.48
N GLY A 583 -19.33 1.83 -11.31
CA GLY A 583 -19.56 0.94 -10.18
C GLY A 583 -18.82 -0.39 -10.31
N GLU A 584 -17.71 -0.44 -11.05
CA GLU A 584 -16.81 -1.60 -11.08
C GLU A 584 -15.50 -1.29 -10.37
N ILE A 585 -14.77 -2.34 -10.03
CA ILE A 585 -13.53 -2.28 -9.24
C ILE A 585 -12.33 -2.36 -10.18
N TYR A 586 -11.36 -1.48 -9.97
CA TYR A 586 -10.13 -1.42 -10.72
C TYR A 586 -8.93 -1.43 -9.76
N GLN A 587 -7.83 -2.03 -10.19
CA GLN A 587 -6.55 -2.07 -9.46
C GLN A 587 -5.43 -1.53 -10.34
N ALA A 588 -4.37 -1.00 -9.73
CA ALA A 588 -3.32 -0.24 -10.41
C ALA A 588 -2.54 -1.06 -11.45
N GLY A 589 -1.82 -0.35 -12.34
CA GLY A 589 -0.92 -0.94 -13.34
C GLY A 589 -1.59 -1.30 -14.67
N ASN A 590 -2.69 -0.64 -15.03
CA ASN A 590 -3.32 -0.79 -16.34
C ASN A 590 -4.12 0.46 -16.75
N VAL A 591 -4.46 0.55 -18.04
CA VAL A 591 -5.18 1.68 -18.64
C VAL A 591 -6.57 1.90 -18.03
N ASP A 592 -7.28 0.83 -17.66
CA ASP A 592 -8.60 0.93 -17.05
C ASP A 592 -8.54 1.68 -15.71
N TYR A 593 -7.55 1.38 -14.88
CA TYR A 593 -7.34 2.06 -13.59
C TYR A 593 -7.08 3.55 -13.78
N HIS A 594 -6.09 3.89 -14.62
CA HIS A 594 -5.70 5.28 -14.89
C HIS A 594 -6.90 6.10 -15.40
N ALA A 595 -7.70 5.52 -16.29
CA ALA A 595 -8.90 6.18 -16.81
C ALA A 595 -10.01 6.29 -15.75
N ALA A 596 -10.26 5.24 -14.97
CA ALA A 596 -11.33 5.21 -13.98
C ALA A 596 -11.08 6.18 -12.81
N MET A 597 -9.85 6.23 -12.29
CA MET A 597 -9.50 7.08 -11.16
C MET A 597 -9.43 8.54 -11.57
N THR A 598 -8.80 8.84 -12.71
CA THR A 598 -8.70 10.21 -13.23
C THR A 598 -10.08 10.79 -13.58
N GLU A 599 -11.00 9.98 -14.12
CA GLU A 599 -12.32 10.47 -14.51
C GLU A 599 -13.17 10.92 -13.30
N LEU A 600 -12.86 10.46 -12.08
CA LEU A 600 -13.52 10.99 -10.86
C LEU A 600 -13.34 12.51 -10.74
N LEU A 601 -12.13 13.03 -10.95
CA LEU A 601 -11.88 14.48 -10.94
C LEU A 601 -12.43 15.18 -12.18
N LEU A 602 -12.40 14.52 -13.35
CA LEU A 602 -12.84 15.12 -14.61
C LEU A 602 -14.37 15.19 -14.78
N HIS A 603 -15.11 14.30 -14.11
CA HIS A 603 -16.56 14.19 -14.21
C HIS A 603 -17.28 14.58 -12.92
N GLY A 604 -16.62 14.49 -11.76
CA GLY A 604 -17.24 14.63 -10.46
C GLY A 604 -17.91 13.33 -9.99
N PHE A 605 -18.07 13.20 -8.68
CA PHE A 605 -18.58 11.99 -8.02
C PHE A 605 -19.25 12.29 -6.68
N ASN A 606 -20.02 11.32 -6.18
CA ASN A 606 -20.67 11.41 -4.87
C ASN A 606 -19.69 10.97 -3.78
N VAL A 607 -19.22 11.90 -2.96
CA VAL A 607 -18.28 11.61 -1.85
C VAL A 607 -18.92 10.64 -0.85
N GLY A 608 -18.19 9.61 -0.45
CA GLY A 608 -18.70 8.52 0.40
C GLY A 608 -19.89 7.75 -0.22
N GLY A 609 -20.12 7.87 -1.53
CA GLY A 609 -21.27 7.31 -2.22
C GLY A 609 -22.60 8.01 -1.92
N ASP A 610 -22.58 9.17 -1.26
CA ASP A 610 -23.78 9.93 -0.88
C ASP A 610 -24.13 10.99 -1.95
N PRO A 611 -25.28 10.87 -2.65
CA PRO A 611 -25.72 11.87 -3.63
C PRO A 611 -25.93 13.27 -3.05
N ALA A 612 -26.08 13.43 -1.74
CA ALA A 612 -26.16 14.74 -1.10
C ALA A 612 -24.81 15.48 -1.09
N HIS A 613 -23.70 14.76 -1.22
CA HIS A 613 -22.33 15.29 -1.14
C HIS A 613 -21.60 15.11 -2.49
N PHE A 614 -22.07 15.80 -3.52
CA PHE A 614 -21.46 15.74 -4.86
C PHE A 614 -20.21 16.64 -4.98
N PHE A 615 -19.05 16.04 -5.25
CA PHE A 615 -17.83 16.75 -5.60
C PHE A 615 -17.88 17.16 -7.09
N PRO A 616 -17.80 18.46 -7.42
CA PRO A 616 -17.92 18.93 -8.80
C PRO A 616 -16.69 18.55 -9.65
N PRO A 617 -16.84 18.40 -10.97
CA PRO A 617 -15.70 18.19 -11.85
C PRO A 617 -14.74 19.38 -11.80
N LEU A 618 -13.45 19.10 -11.87
CA LEU A 618 -12.45 20.11 -12.15
C LEU A 618 -12.39 20.39 -13.67
N PRO A 619 -12.08 21.63 -14.06
CA PRO A 619 -11.58 21.93 -15.39
C PRO A 619 -10.52 20.91 -15.82
N ALA A 620 -10.70 20.26 -16.98
CA ALA A 620 -9.78 19.20 -17.41
C ALA A 620 -8.33 19.70 -17.50
N LYS A 621 -8.12 20.96 -17.88
CA LYS A 621 -6.80 21.63 -17.88
C LYS A 621 -6.11 21.75 -16.53
N GLN A 622 -6.78 21.40 -15.43
CA GLN A 622 -6.20 21.30 -14.10
C GLN A 622 -5.93 19.84 -13.70
N VAL A 623 -6.24 18.82 -14.51
CA VAL A 623 -6.12 17.41 -14.11
C VAL A 623 -5.04 16.71 -14.92
N ALA A 624 -4.07 16.12 -14.23
CA ALA A 624 -3.03 15.23 -14.76
C ALA A 624 -3.12 13.84 -14.11
N VAL A 625 -2.44 12.86 -14.73
CA VAL A 625 -2.27 11.51 -14.17
C VAL A 625 -0.85 11.32 -13.66
N GLY A 626 -0.68 10.92 -12.41
CA GLY A 626 0.62 10.61 -11.81
C GLY A 626 1.05 9.17 -12.07
N PHE A 627 2.26 8.98 -12.59
CA PHE A 627 2.86 7.67 -12.87
C PHE A 627 4.18 7.46 -12.11
N LEU A 628 4.45 6.20 -11.75
CA LEU A 628 5.71 5.78 -11.13
C LEU A 628 6.63 5.11 -12.17
N THR A 629 7.79 5.71 -12.39
CA THR A 629 8.85 5.18 -13.26
C THR A 629 9.38 3.86 -12.70
N GLY A 630 9.28 2.80 -13.51
CA GLY A 630 9.69 1.45 -13.13
C GLY A 630 8.52 0.54 -12.79
N ASP A 631 7.37 1.11 -12.46
CA ASP A 631 6.10 0.38 -12.26
C ASP A 631 5.25 0.45 -13.54
N ALA A 632 5.11 1.65 -14.11
CA ALA A 632 4.43 1.83 -15.40
C ALA A 632 5.35 1.49 -16.58
N ARG A 633 4.77 1.07 -17.71
CA ARG A 633 5.48 0.92 -19.00
C ARG A 633 5.15 2.08 -19.94
N PRO A 634 6.08 2.59 -20.77
CA PRO A 634 5.80 3.68 -21.70
C PRO A 634 4.58 3.44 -22.61
N SER A 635 4.38 2.19 -23.07
CA SER A 635 3.22 1.84 -23.90
C SER A 635 1.89 1.97 -23.16
N GLU A 636 1.86 1.62 -21.88
CA GLU A 636 0.67 1.73 -21.03
C GLU A 636 0.33 3.20 -20.77
N VAL A 637 1.34 4.03 -20.46
CA VAL A 637 1.15 5.48 -20.31
C VAL A 637 0.62 6.09 -21.59
N ASN A 638 1.24 5.79 -22.74
CA ASN A 638 0.79 6.30 -24.03
C ASN A 638 -0.68 5.94 -24.31
N GLN A 639 -1.07 4.70 -24.04
CA GLN A 639 -2.45 4.21 -24.20
C GLN A 639 -3.43 4.89 -23.24
N ALA A 640 -3.05 5.07 -21.97
CA ALA A 640 -3.86 5.80 -21.00
C ALA A 640 -4.07 7.26 -21.42
N MET A 641 -3.01 7.93 -21.88
CA MET A 641 -3.10 9.31 -22.37
C MET A 641 -3.95 9.43 -23.62
N GLU A 642 -3.77 8.54 -24.61
CA GLU A 642 -4.63 8.54 -25.79
C GLU A 642 -6.09 8.30 -25.42
N TYR A 643 -6.36 7.37 -24.50
CA TYR A 643 -7.72 7.06 -24.09
C TYR A 643 -8.39 8.23 -23.38
N ILE A 644 -7.77 8.78 -22.33
CA ILE A 644 -8.38 9.84 -21.52
C ILE A 644 -8.54 11.13 -22.32
N ILE A 645 -7.54 11.51 -23.13
CA ILE A 645 -7.57 12.76 -23.90
C ILE A 645 -8.54 12.68 -25.08
N THR A 646 -8.54 11.57 -25.82
CA THR A 646 -9.25 11.47 -27.12
C THR A 646 -10.52 10.62 -27.09
N GLY A 647 -10.73 9.83 -26.04
CA GLY A 647 -11.81 8.84 -25.93
C GLY A 647 -11.54 7.53 -26.68
N LYS A 648 -10.38 7.39 -27.33
CA LYS A 648 -10.02 6.17 -28.07
C LYS A 648 -9.52 5.08 -27.12
N ALA A 649 -10.42 4.20 -26.71
CA ALA A 649 -10.10 3.07 -25.86
C ALA A 649 -9.16 2.08 -26.59
N PRO A 650 -8.04 1.66 -25.99
CA PRO A 650 -7.24 0.56 -26.51
C PRO A 650 -8.01 -0.76 -26.40
N ALA A 651 -7.62 -1.76 -27.20
CA ALA A 651 -8.26 -3.07 -27.17
C ALA A 651 -8.13 -3.72 -25.78
N GLY A 652 -9.21 -4.32 -25.28
CA GLY A 652 -9.24 -4.99 -23.97
C GLY A 652 -9.66 -4.11 -22.80
N THR A 653 -9.70 -2.78 -22.98
CA THR A 653 -10.24 -1.82 -22.00
C THR A 653 -11.69 -2.15 -21.67
N THR A 654 -12.00 -2.24 -20.38
CA THR A 654 -13.34 -2.54 -19.86
C THR A 654 -14.03 -1.32 -19.27
N TYR A 655 -13.27 -0.36 -18.75
CA TYR A 655 -13.78 0.91 -18.27
C TYR A 655 -14.21 1.77 -19.45
N LYS A 656 -15.40 2.36 -19.35
CA LYS A 656 -15.93 3.28 -20.36
C LYS A 656 -16.00 4.68 -19.78
N LEU A 657 -15.26 5.61 -20.37
CA LEU A 657 -15.34 7.04 -20.03
C LEU A 657 -16.80 7.49 -20.13
N ARG A 658 -17.27 8.22 -19.11
CA ARG A 658 -18.56 8.94 -19.12
C ARG A 658 -18.63 9.88 -20.30
N ARG A 659 -17.51 10.54 -20.64
CA ARG A 659 -17.39 11.39 -21.84
C ARG A 659 -16.73 10.61 -22.98
N THR A 660 -17.54 10.12 -23.93
CA THR A 660 -17.07 9.27 -25.04
C THR A 660 -16.03 9.93 -25.95
N GLY A 661 -16.00 11.27 -26.03
CA GLY A 661 -15.01 12.03 -26.80
C GLY A 661 -13.71 12.34 -26.04
N GLY A 662 -13.52 11.75 -24.87
CA GLY A 662 -12.39 12.04 -23.97
C GLY A 662 -12.44 13.46 -23.40
N TYR A 663 -11.31 13.87 -22.85
CA TYR A 663 -11.05 15.15 -22.21
C TYR A 663 -9.89 15.88 -22.91
N PRO A 664 -10.13 16.51 -24.08
CA PRO A 664 -9.06 17.08 -24.91
C PRO A 664 -8.28 18.24 -24.26
N GLU A 665 -8.82 18.83 -23.19
CA GLU A 665 -8.19 19.90 -22.42
C GLU A 665 -7.32 19.39 -21.27
N MET A 666 -7.26 18.07 -21.03
CA MET A 666 -6.53 17.49 -19.90
C MET A 666 -5.04 17.89 -19.90
N ILE A 667 -4.48 18.30 -18.74
CA ILE A 667 -3.14 18.90 -18.74
C ILE A 667 -2.03 17.92 -19.09
N GLY A 668 -2.10 16.64 -18.71
CA GLY A 668 -1.13 15.63 -19.15
C GLY A 668 -0.70 14.61 -18.10
N ALA A 669 0.58 14.27 -18.08
CA ALA A 669 1.12 13.19 -17.26
C ALA A 669 2.25 13.69 -16.35
N MET A 670 2.19 13.29 -15.08
CA MET A 670 3.25 13.48 -14.09
C MET A 670 4.05 12.19 -13.89
N PHE A 671 5.35 12.32 -13.64
CA PHE A 671 6.24 11.20 -13.34
C PHE A 671 7.06 11.40 -12.08
N TRP A 672 7.01 10.38 -11.23
CA TRP A 672 8.03 10.09 -10.24
C TRP A 672 9.01 9.05 -10.81
N THR A 673 10.20 9.38 -11.32
CA THR A 673 10.87 10.70 -11.37
C THR A 673 11.67 10.88 -12.67
N ILE A 674 12.08 12.13 -12.94
CA ILE A 674 13.02 12.52 -14.00
C ILE A 674 14.35 11.74 -13.85
N ASP A 675 14.84 11.55 -12.63
CA ASP A 675 16.06 10.81 -12.34
C ASP A 675 15.97 9.35 -12.78
N ALA A 676 14.82 8.72 -12.53
CA ALA A 676 14.57 7.34 -12.92
C ALA A 676 14.42 7.21 -14.45
N ASP A 677 13.75 8.17 -15.11
CA ASP A 677 13.69 8.23 -16.56
C ASP A 677 15.10 8.37 -17.17
N ARG A 678 15.93 9.26 -16.64
CA ARG A 678 17.33 9.43 -17.06
C ARG A 678 18.14 8.13 -16.92
N ARG A 679 18.00 7.41 -15.80
CA ARG A 679 18.65 6.09 -15.62
C ARG A 679 18.07 5.01 -16.54
N GLY A 680 16.80 5.13 -16.91
CA GLY A 680 16.10 4.28 -17.88
C GLY A 680 16.37 4.62 -19.34
N ASN A 681 17.41 5.42 -19.64
CA ASN A 681 17.73 5.93 -20.98
C ASN A 681 16.60 6.77 -21.60
N TYR A 682 15.93 7.58 -20.78
CA TYR A 682 14.89 8.54 -21.19
C TYR A 682 13.70 7.88 -21.88
N ASN A 683 13.34 6.66 -21.46
CA ASN A 683 12.28 5.87 -22.10
C ASN A 683 10.89 6.52 -22.00
N PHE A 684 10.62 7.33 -20.98
CA PHE A 684 9.38 8.10 -20.85
C PHE A 684 9.49 9.44 -21.55
N SER A 685 10.54 10.23 -21.30
CA SER A 685 10.63 11.56 -21.93
C SER A 685 10.79 11.50 -23.44
N ASN A 686 11.41 10.45 -24.01
CA ASN A 686 11.48 10.23 -25.47
C ASN A 686 10.16 9.73 -26.10
N SER A 687 9.20 9.24 -25.31
CA SER A 687 7.95 8.64 -25.80
C SER A 687 6.74 9.50 -25.49
N VAL A 688 6.54 9.80 -24.20
CA VAL A 688 5.34 10.46 -23.66
C VAL A 688 5.36 11.95 -23.97
N GLY A 689 6.52 12.62 -23.87
CA GLY A 689 6.65 14.04 -24.22
C GLY A 689 6.18 14.33 -25.65
N PRO A 690 6.79 13.69 -26.68
CA PRO A 690 6.34 13.85 -28.07
C PRO A 690 4.87 13.53 -28.31
N LEU A 691 4.32 12.50 -27.64
CA LEU A 691 2.89 12.18 -27.72
C LEU A 691 2.02 13.33 -27.21
N LEU A 692 2.30 13.82 -26.00
CA LEU A 692 1.54 14.89 -25.36
C LEU A 692 1.64 16.19 -26.16
N HIS A 693 2.83 16.56 -26.62
CA HIS A 693 3.06 17.76 -27.42
C HIS A 693 2.47 17.67 -28.82
N GLY A 694 2.23 16.46 -29.32
CA GLY A 694 1.65 16.20 -30.64
C GLY A 694 0.13 16.28 -30.70
N TYR A 695 -0.57 16.29 -29.56
CA TYR A 695 -2.02 16.46 -29.56
C TYR A 695 -2.41 17.86 -30.03
N PRO A 696 -3.50 17.98 -30.82
CA PRO A 696 -3.98 19.28 -31.26
C PRO A 696 -4.47 20.09 -30.06
N PRO A 697 -4.29 21.43 -30.06
CA PRO A 697 -4.94 22.26 -29.06
C PRO A 697 -6.46 22.02 -29.10
N PRO A 698 -7.13 21.96 -27.93
CA PRO A 698 -8.56 21.71 -27.89
C PRO A 698 -9.31 22.80 -28.67
N PRO A 699 -10.44 22.46 -29.30
CA PRO A 699 -11.21 23.43 -30.08
C PRO A 699 -11.62 24.62 -29.19
N SER A 700 -11.31 25.83 -29.64
CA SER A 700 -11.73 27.07 -28.98
C SER A 700 -13.26 27.08 -28.86
N LYS A 701 -13.78 27.14 -27.63
CA LYS A 701 -15.21 27.33 -27.37
C LYS A 701 -15.66 28.74 -27.75
#